data_AF-A0A1N7K4L7-F1
#
_entry.id   AF-A0A1N7K4L7-F1
#
_cell.length_a   1.000
_cell.length_b   1.000
_cell.length_c   1.000
_cell.angle_alpha   90.00
_cell.angle_beta   90.00
_cell.angle_gamma   90.00
#
_symmetry.space_group_name_H-M   'P 1'
#
loop_
_entity.id
_entity.type
_entity.pdbx_description
1 polymer ?
#
loop_
_entity_poly.entity_id
_entity_poly.type
_entity_poly.pdbx_seq_one_letter_code
_entity_poly.pdbx_strand_id
1 'polypeptide(L)'
;MSENKNLIIIGSDKPVIGTKEMYSVSSVNDWLDTLKPIKNPLQVPKTHWEVMVETKTGWRKGGSDKEGQTVPFTFGQKSLFHKGIKIIARQGADYAELIVHPQRAKEPKITRVELLDANYKPIPKGKKLSYQDTIIARAYCVEMFGMNIAFTLWEDDAQGEGHNPIINALNKINPVPVLSRVNEKGMAEGVFRLPFYTMAVLIANARTASGNKSEGPTHEYYVTADVVSKHIQKASSNVNVVNPTHNPEPPRKREWPKGHIPSPTKPKPKSEKLKPNPDSPKFPVTTGGKKNDDAQGKILSAEFVDNNGNRLHSSKVGTNVRIKIVAKEMRDKKVKVKIWEEDNVKWTHDLIFEKNCVLIGDNNYINNVQLTKQMFDKAKDGGTDSTRQDYFIEVIHHDTSVTSEVMPVSVDAEPTKVESGRSPAIIKEPKQEKKKEEKETDNCTCFCDRAINAKELKEMVIAMRKATFDEAGENFYKWNKDNLFTGGHEQFDDKSYEKFAEVLNKTFENYEITSCIRKIHFLGQCYHETGAFMKSVEGKRNQEYSYDPYRGRGFIHLTLQGNYQKFKDNSGYDVVKNPKLVSTNIEIAAMSSGWYWKYNDKGNINPFADKDSIFDTSRMVNKPNATKSSSINGYNQRVNAINALKTVFQYPQNCCNLNKKEKPKENKLCPNGLDDCICSITFDVKNGFIEHVRVMKNHVPVIEHGNFKDSKANVQKIILHRTAGGTTQACINAFKGGRKNKKGGIDYYGTHFVVGKDGVITQTANLSKITWHCAGWNSKSVGIEVVGFAVDKNGKPTLGLKGQNPVAGWENLTEEQAKSVACLVMALLSFYSLDKSKIDCHEHLAAKEVGEGQIVYNAIKDYLK
;
A
#
# COMPACT_ATOMS: atom_id res chain seq x y z
N MET A 1 -35.16 20.13 -56.17
CA MET A 1 -35.65 21.34 -55.47
C MET A 1 -34.47 22.28 -55.31
N SER A 2 -34.63 23.57 -55.58
CA SER A 2 -33.59 24.58 -55.35
C SER A 2 -33.59 25.02 -53.89
N GLU A 3 -32.48 24.81 -53.17
CA GLU A 3 -32.29 25.36 -51.83
C GLU A 3 -32.08 26.88 -51.93
N ASN A 4 -32.93 27.68 -51.28
CA ASN A 4 -32.84 29.15 -51.35
C ASN A 4 -31.89 29.71 -50.28
N LYS A 5 -31.03 30.68 -50.66
CA LYS A 5 -30.16 31.41 -49.73
C LYS A 5 -30.85 32.65 -49.13
N ASN A 6 -31.99 32.46 -48.49
CA ASN A 6 -32.77 33.55 -47.87
C ASN A 6 -32.35 33.87 -46.42
N LEU A 7 -31.30 33.23 -45.91
CA LEU A 7 -30.77 33.42 -44.55
C LEU A 7 -29.35 34.02 -44.58
N ILE A 8 -29.01 34.76 -43.53
CA ILE A 8 -27.67 35.29 -43.27
C ILE A 8 -27.23 34.82 -41.88
N ILE A 9 -26.07 34.18 -41.77
CA ILE A 9 -25.44 33.89 -40.46
C ILE A 9 -24.71 35.14 -39.98
N ILE A 10 -25.10 35.64 -38.82
CA ILE A 10 -24.45 36.75 -38.11
C ILE A 10 -23.51 36.15 -37.06
N GLY A 11 -22.22 36.51 -37.11
CA GLY A 11 -21.19 36.08 -36.16
C GLY A 11 -19.77 36.22 -36.71
N SER A 12 -18.75 35.90 -35.91
CA SER A 12 -17.34 36.12 -36.28
C SER A 12 -16.83 35.14 -37.35
N ASP A 13 -16.19 35.66 -38.40
CA ASP A 13 -15.44 34.88 -39.40
C ASP A 13 -14.05 34.44 -38.88
N LYS A 14 -13.53 35.10 -37.85
CA LYS A 14 -12.19 34.89 -37.26
C LYS A 14 -12.26 34.63 -35.75
N PRO A 15 -12.99 33.57 -35.31
CA PRO A 15 -13.24 33.30 -33.89
C PRO A 15 -11.96 32.89 -33.15
N VAL A 16 -11.76 33.37 -31.91
CA VAL A 16 -10.55 33.03 -31.13
C VAL A 16 -10.70 31.65 -30.47
N ILE A 17 -9.70 30.78 -30.57
CA ILE A 17 -9.78 29.43 -30.00
C ILE A 17 -9.95 29.44 -28.47
N GLY A 18 -10.79 28.52 -27.99
CA GLY A 18 -11.20 28.42 -26.59
C GLY A 18 -12.04 29.61 -26.08
N THR A 19 -12.55 30.45 -26.97
CA THR A 19 -13.53 31.51 -26.66
C THR A 19 -14.91 31.09 -27.16
N LYS A 20 -15.97 31.49 -26.43
CA LYS A 20 -17.35 31.18 -26.75
C LYS A 20 -17.92 32.31 -27.61
N GLU A 21 -18.16 32.02 -28.88
CA GLU A 21 -18.70 32.95 -29.86
C GLU A 21 -20.18 32.63 -30.11
N MET A 22 -21.01 33.66 -30.26
CA MET A 22 -22.44 33.52 -30.55
C MET A 22 -22.69 33.71 -32.05
N TYR A 23 -23.56 32.88 -32.64
CA TYR A 23 -24.00 32.98 -34.02
C TYR A 23 -25.53 32.93 -34.08
N SER A 24 -26.16 33.73 -34.94
CA SER A 24 -27.61 33.74 -35.17
C SER A 24 -27.95 33.77 -36.67
N VAL A 25 -29.20 33.46 -37.07
CA VAL A 25 -29.65 33.75 -38.45
C VAL A 25 -30.69 34.87 -38.51
N SER A 26 -30.50 35.77 -39.47
CA SER A 26 -31.54 36.70 -39.93
C SER A 26 -32.05 36.21 -41.28
N SER A 27 -33.32 36.48 -41.62
CA SER A 27 -33.71 36.44 -43.03
C SER A 27 -33.15 37.67 -43.75
N VAL A 28 -32.99 37.56 -45.07
CA VAL A 28 -32.59 38.68 -45.95
C VAL A 28 -33.66 39.78 -45.98
N ASN A 29 -34.94 39.43 -45.77
CA ASN A 29 -36.07 40.36 -45.90
C ASN A 29 -36.40 41.13 -44.60
N ASP A 30 -35.93 40.68 -43.44
CA ASP A 30 -36.20 41.35 -42.15
C ASP A 30 -35.26 42.54 -41.88
N TRP A 31 -34.17 42.70 -42.64
CA TRP A 31 -33.29 43.88 -42.56
C TRP A 31 -33.98 45.17 -43.04
N LEU A 32 -34.97 45.06 -43.93
CA LEU A 32 -35.58 46.19 -44.64
C LEU A 32 -36.98 46.59 -44.13
N ASP A 33 -37.55 45.87 -43.16
CA ASP A 33 -38.97 45.97 -42.85
C ASP A 33 -39.24 45.89 -41.34
N THR A 34 -39.21 47.05 -40.69
CA THR A 34 -39.25 47.20 -39.22
C THR A 34 -40.64 47.04 -38.59
N LEU A 35 -41.68 46.76 -39.38
CA LEU A 35 -43.09 46.74 -38.93
C LEU A 35 -43.84 45.48 -39.38
N LYS A 36 -43.45 44.31 -38.84
CA LYS A 36 -44.23 43.07 -38.98
C LYS A 36 -44.82 42.61 -37.63
N PRO A 37 -46.09 42.14 -37.58
CA PRO A 37 -46.68 41.56 -36.38
C PRO A 37 -45.89 40.36 -35.87
N ILE A 38 -45.85 40.16 -34.55
CA ILE A 38 -45.22 39.01 -33.92
C ILE A 38 -45.94 37.73 -34.37
N LYS A 39 -45.32 36.99 -35.31
CA LYS A 39 -45.82 35.67 -35.72
C LYS A 39 -45.83 34.74 -34.51
N ASN A 40 -46.90 33.93 -34.39
CA ASN A 40 -47.07 32.98 -33.30
C ASN A 40 -45.82 32.08 -33.20
N PRO A 41 -45.10 32.05 -32.05
CA PRO A 41 -43.81 31.36 -31.95
C PRO A 41 -43.88 29.84 -32.17
N LEU A 42 -45.08 29.25 -32.16
CA LEU A 42 -45.32 27.85 -32.53
C LEU A 42 -45.22 27.57 -34.05
N GLN A 43 -45.13 28.58 -34.90
CA GLN A 43 -45.12 28.44 -36.37
C GLN A 43 -43.77 28.78 -37.05
N VAL A 44 -42.75 29.21 -36.29
CA VAL A 44 -41.41 29.47 -36.84
C VAL A 44 -40.67 28.13 -36.98
N PRO A 45 -40.18 27.73 -38.17
CA PRO A 45 -39.39 26.51 -38.30
C PRO A 45 -38.12 26.62 -37.47
N LYS A 46 -37.73 25.56 -36.76
CA LYS A 46 -36.47 25.55 -36.00
C LYS A 46 -35.27 25.66 -36.95
N THR A 47 -34.37 26.60 -36.67
CA THR A 47 -33.05 26.63 -37.32
C THR A 47 -32.20 25.49 -36.78
N HIS A 48 -31.73 24.61 -37.68
CA HIS A 48 -30.77 23.56 -37.40
C HIS A 48 -29.38 23.98 -37.89
N TRP A 49 -28.35 23.73 -37.08
CA TRP A 49 -26.99 24.19 -37.31
C TRP A 49 -26.00 23.02 -37.33
N GLU A 50 -25.18 22.97 -38.38
CA GLU A 50 -24.10 22.00 -38.55
C GLU A 50 -22.75 22.71 -38.69
N VAL A 51 -21.66 22.00 -38.37
CA VAL A 51 -20.28 22.46 -38.67
C VAL A 51 -19.57 21.41 -39.49
N MET A 52 -19.00 21.84 -40.62
CA MET A 52 -18.23 21.04 -41.55
C MET A 52 -16.74 21.42 -41.48
N VAL A 53 -15.85 20.45 -41.67
CA VAL A 53 -14.41 20.66 -41.80
C VAL A 53 -13.91 20.12 -43.13
N GLU A 54 -13.00 20.86 -43.75
CA GLU A 54 -12.42 20.50 -45.04
C GLU A 54 -11.39 19.36 -44.91
N THR A 55 -11.38 18.46 -45.88
CA THR A 55 -10.42 17.36 -46.00
C THR A 55 -9.92 17.20 -47.44
N LYS A 56 -8.94 16.32 -47.67
CA LYS A 56 -8.41 16.00 -49.00
C LYS A 56 -9.46 15.51 -50.00
N THR A 57 -10.61 15.02 -49.52
CA THR A 57 -11.71 14.46 -50.33
C THR A 57 -13.00 15.28 -50.19
N GLY A 58 -12.90 16.57 -49.85
CA GLY A 58 -14.04 17.47 -49.67
C GLY A 58 -14.45 17.67 -48.21
N TRP A 59 -15.67 18.17 -48.00
CA TRP A 59 -16.20 18.55 -46.69
C TRP A 59 -16.78 17.35 -45.93
N ARG A 60 -16.50 17.25 -44.63
CA ARG A 60 -17.14 16.27 -43.73
C ARG A 60 -17.68 16.93 -42.47
N LYS A 61 -18.66 16.29 -41.83
CA LYS A 61 -19.20 16.72 -40.53
C LYS A 61 -18.10 16.79 -39.46
N GLY A 62 -18.15 17.85 -38.66
CA GLY A 62 -16.99 18.36 -37.91
C GLY A 62 -17.36 19.13 -36.64
N GLY A 63 -18.46 18.77 -35.99
CA GLY A 63 -18.93 19.38 -34.75
C GLY A 63 -20.03 18.55 -34.10
N SER A 64 -20.79 19.18 -33.20
CA SER A 64 -22.08 18.69 -32.71
C SER A 64 -23.16 19.66 -33.17
N ASP A 65 -24.29 19.12 -33.60
CA ASP A 65 -25.40 19.91 -34.14
C ASP A 65 -26.09 20.73 -33.05
N LYS A 66 -26.77 21.79 -33.46
CA LYS A 66 -27.50 22.69 -32.54
C LYS A 66 -28.83 23.11 -33.16
N GLU A 67 -29.82 23.36 -32.30
CA GLU A 67 -31.10 23.94 -32.69
C GLU A 67 -31.27 25.32 -32.04
N GLY A 68 -32.04 26.19 -32.70
CA GLY A 68 -32.47 27.48 -32.18
C GLY A 68 -31.95 28.66 -32.98
N GLN A 69 -32.56 29.84 -32.77
CA GLN A 69 -32.24 31.04 -33.56
C GLN A 69 -30.85 31.65 -33.25
N THR A 70 -30.32 31.39 -32.06
CA THR A 70 -28.98 31.88 -31.66
C THR A 70 -28.24 30.78 -30.90
N VAL A 71 -27.07 30.39 -31.39
CA VAL A 71 -26.31 29.22 -30.92
C VAL A 71 -24.86 29.57 -30.57
N PRO A 72 -24.29 28.99 -29.50
CA PRO A 72 -22.89 29.19 -29.14
C PRO A 72 -21.96 28.16 -29.81
N PHE A 73 -20.90 28.62 -30.47
CA PHE A 73 -19.79 27.79 -30.93
C PHE A 73 -18.49 28.10 -30.18
N THR A 74 -17.53 27.17 -30.20
CA THR A 74 -16.24 27.28 -29.52
C THR A 74 -15.24 26.39 -30.26
N PHE A 75 -14.20 26.98 -30.82
CA PHE A 75 -13.18 26.29 -31.60
C PHE A 75 -12.01 25.87 -30.71
N GLY A 76 -11.48 24.66 -30.89
CA GLY A 76 -10.39 24.14 -30.05
C GLY A 76 -9.02 24.25 -30.73
N GLN A 77 -7.94 23.87 -30.05
CA GLN A 77 -6.58 23.87 -30.65
C GLN A 77 -6.54 23.11 -31.98
N LYS A 78 -7.23 21.96 -32.06
CA LYS A 78 -7.35 21.16 -33.28
C LYS A 78 -7.89 21.93 -34.50
N SER A 79 -8.65 23.00 -34.29
CA SER A 79 -9.28 23.78 -35.35
C SER A 79 -8.26 24.59 -36.18
N LEU A 80 -7.08 24.88 -35.63
CA LEU A 80 -5.98 25.55 -36.35
C LEU A 80 -5.34 24.68 -37.46
N PHE A 81 -5.59 23.37 -37.48
CA PHE A 81 -5.04 22.44 -38.47
C PHE A 81 -6.03 22.06 -39.59
N HIS A 82 -7.24 22.64 -39.58
CA HIS A 82 -8.20 22.47 -40.68
C HIS A 82 -7.97 23.56 -41.73
N LYS A 83 -7.90 23.17 -43.01
CA LYS A 83 -7.71 24.10 -44.13
C LYS A 83 -8.87 25.09 -44.26
N GLY A 84 -10.09 24.59 -44.09
CA GLY A 84 -11.31 25.37 -43.96
C GLY A 84 -12.27 24.74 -42.95
N ILE A 85 -13.06 25.59 -42.29
CA ILE A 85 -14.17 25.21 -41.42
C ILE A 85 -15.39 26.00 -41.88
N LYS A 86 -16.56 25.36 -41.99
CA LYS A 86 -17.79 25.99 -42.47
C LYS A 86 -18.96 25.69 -41.54
N ILE A 87 -19.58 26.74 -41.01
CA ILE A 87 -20.86 26.67 -40.31
C ILE A 87 -21.96 26.66 -41.36
N ILE A 88 -22.98 25.82 -41.19
CA ILE A 88 -24.18 25.77 -42.04
C ILE A 88 -25.40 25.92 -41.12
N ALA A 89 -26.36 26.74 -41.53
CA ALA A 89 -27.66 26.88 -40.88
C ALA A 89 -28.78 26.56 -41.88
N ARG A 90 -29.80 25.80 -41.46
CA ARG A 90 -30.95 25.39 -42.27
C ARG A 90 -32.24 25.70 -41.52
N GLN A 91 -33.22 26.32 -42.16
CA GLN A 91 -34.53 26.64 -41.59
C GLN A 91 -35.63 26.35 -42.61
N GLY A 92 -36.25 25.16 -42.53
CA GLY A 92 -37.17 24.69 -43.56
C GLY A 92 -36.43 24.45 -44.88
N ALA A 93 -36.83 25.17 -45.94
CA ALA A 93 -36.20 25.11 -47.26
C ALA A 93 -35.07 26.13 -47.48
N ASP A 94 -34.90 27.08 -46.55
CA ASP A 94 -33.89 28.13 -46.63
C ASP A 94 -32.61 27.72 -45.89
N TYR A 95 -31.45 28.15 -46.39
CA TYR A 95 -30.16 27.88 -45.74
C TYR A 95 -29.16 29.04 -45.85
N ALA A 96 -28.14 29.00 -45.00
CA ALA A 96 -26.98 29.88 -45.00
C ALA A 96 -25.70 29.09 -44.71
N GLU A 97 -24.56 29.66 -45.11
CA GLU A 97 -23.23 29.12 -44.80
C GLU A 97 -22.23 30.24 -44.47
N LEU A 98 -21.31 29.97 -43.54
CA LEU A 98 -20.26 30.89 -43.14
C LEU A 98 -18.94 30.12 -42.99
N ILE A 99 -17.91 30.51 -43.75
CA ILE A 99 -16.55 29.96 -43.60
C ILE A 99 -15.85 30.71 -42.47
N VAL A 100 -15.27 29.97 -41.52
CA VAL A 100 -14.59 30.53 -40.35
C VAL A 100 -13.12 30.10 -40.31
N HIS A 101 -12.26 31.03 -39.90
CA HIS A 101 -10.80 30.90 -39.85
C HIS A 101 -10.31 31.17 -38.42
N PRO A 102 -10.33 30.16 -37.52
CA PRO A 102 -10.07 30.40 -36.11
C PRO A 102 -8.67 30.91 -35.81
N GLN A 103 -8.59 31.88 -34.90
CA GLN A 103 -7.34 32.57 -34.53
C GLN A 103 -6.77 32.00 -33.23
N ARG A 104 -5.44 32.06 -33.08
CA ARG A 104 -4.73 31.62 -31.86
C ARG A 104 -5.17 32.46 -30.65
N ALA A 105 -5.21 31.84 -29.48
CA ALA A 105 -5.46 32.56 -28.24
C ALA A 105 -4.21 33.40 -27.86
N LYS A 106 -4.41 34.51 -27.15
CA LYS A 106 -3.30 35.29 -26.57
C LYS A 106 -2.66 34.59 -25.36
N GLU A 107 -3.44 33.77 -24.66
CA GLU A 107 -3.06 33.16 -23.37
C GLU A 107 -3.37 31.65 -23.33
N PRO A 108 -2.52 30.85 -22.65
CA PRO A 108 -2.77 29.43 -22.41
C PRO A 108 -3.94 29.23 -21.45
N LYS A 109 -4.94 28.41 -21.82
CA LYS A 109 -6.10 28.12 -20.95
C LYS A 109 -6.62 26.70 -21.11
N ILE A 110 -7.01 26.09 -19.98
CA ILE A 110 -7.85 24.88 -19.96
C ILE A 110 -9.30 25.32 -20.17
N THR A 111 -9.89 24.94 -21.30
CA THR A 111 -11.24 25.37 -21.70
C THR A 111 -12.34 24.58 -20.99
N ARG A 112 -12.20 23.25 -20.89
CA ARG A 112 -13.09 22.34 -20.16
C ARG A 112 -12.38 21.05 -19.79
N VAL A 113 -12.91 20.34 -18.79
CA VAL A 113 -12.61 18.93 -18.51
C VAL A 113 -13.87 18.11 -18.79
N GLU A 114 -13.71 16.97 -19.45
CA GLU A 114 -14.79 16.08 -19.87
C GLU A 114 -14.52 14.68 -19.33
N LEU A 115 -15.52 14.03 -18.72
CA LEU A 115 -15.39 12.67 -18.19
C LEU A 115 -15.92 11.65 -19.18
N LEU A 116 -15.10 10.65 -19.48
CA LEU A 116 -15.36 9.57 -20.43
C LEU A 116 -15.30 8.21 -19.73
N ASP A 117 -15.99 7.22 -20.28
CA ASP A 117 -15.86 5.83 -19.85
C ASP A 117 -14.60 5.14 -20.42
N ALA A 118 -14.38 3.88 -20.05
CA ALA A 118 -13.28 3.06 -20.54
C ALA A 118 -13.22 2.91 -22.08
N ASN A 119 -14.33 3.19 -22.79
CA ASN A 119 -14.43 3.15 -24.25
C ASN A 119 -14.23 4.56 -24.87
N TYR A 120 -13.76 5.53 -24.10
CA TYR A 120 -13.61 6.94 -24.46
C TYR A 120 -14.92 7.64 -24.89
N LYS A 121 -16.08 7.11 -24.51
CA LYS A 121 -17.39 7.75 -24.75
C LYS A 121 -17.72 8.70 -23.59
N PRO A 122 -18.23 9.92 -23.83
CA PRO A 122 -18.67 10.82 -22.77
C PRO A 122 -19.69 10.16 -21.84
N ILE A 123 -19.49 10.30 -20.53
CA ILE A 123 -20.41 9.77 -19.52
C ILE A 123 -21.68 10.63 -19.52
N PRO A 124 -22.88 10.07 -19.78
CA PRO A 124 -24.12 10.84 -19.74
C PRO A 124 -24.42 11.36 -18.33
N LYS A 125 -24.93 12.59 -18.21
CA LYS A 125 -25.31 13.16 -16.92
C LYS A 125 -26.35 12.27 -16.23
N GLY A 126 -26.11 11.92 -14.98
CA GLY A 126 -26.95 10.99 -14.21
C GLY A 126 -26.73 9.50 -14.48
N LYS A 127 -25.80 9.10 -15.38
CA LYS A 127 -25.37 7.70 -15.45
C LYS A 127 -24.70 7.30 -14.12
N LYS A 128 -25.26 6.29 -13.46
CA LYS A 128 -24.64 5.67 -12.29
C LYS A 128 -23.50 4.74 -12.75
N LEU A 129 -22.34 4.88 -12.13
CA LEU A 129 -21.14 4.09 -12.35
C LEU A 129 -20.92 3.09 -11.21
N SER A 130 -20.19 2.01 -11.46
CA SER A 130 -19.72 1.07 -10.43
C SER A 130 -18.36 1.51 -9.88
N TYR A 131 -18.03 1.14 -8.64
CA TYR A 131 -16.64 1.21 -8.14
C TYR A 131 -15.66 0.30 -8.90
N GLN A 132 -16.14 -0.52 -9.84
CA GLN A 132 -15.31 -1.28 -10.78
C GLN A 132 -15.02 -0.52 -12.09
N ASP A 133 -15.69 0.60 -12.36
CA ASP A 133 -15.55 1.36 -13.60
C ASP A 133 -14.23 2.18 -13.67
N THR A 134 -13.90 2.60 -14.90
CA THR A 134 -12.81 3.54 -15.18
C THR A 134 -13.37 4.86 -15.71
N ILE A 135 -12.96 5.96 -15.09
CA ILE A 135 -13.25 7.34 -15.53
C ILE A 135 -12.00 7.89 -16.20
N ILE A 136 -12.11 8.38 -17.43
CA ILE A 136 -11.04 9.07 -18.16
C ILE A 136 -11.38 10.56 -18.22
N ALA A 137 -10.59 11.40 -17.55
CA ALA A 137 -10.76 12.85 -17.58
C ALA A 137 -9.91 13.46 -18.71
N ARG A 138 -10.58 14.02 -19.74
CA ARG A 138 -9.94 14.70 -20.86
C ARG A 138 -10.02 16.21 -20.66
N ALA A 139 -8.87 16.86 -20.46
CA ALA A 139 -8.76 18.32 -20.48
C ALA A 139 -8.55 18.81 -21.91
N TYR A 140 -9.43 19.72 -22.36
CA TYR A 140 -9.29 20.43 -23.63
C TYR A 140 -8.64 21.78 -23.38
N CYS A 141 -7.45 21.99 -23.94
CA CYS A 141 -6.59 23.14 -23.73
C CYS A 141 -6.34 23.90 -25.04
N VAL A 142 -6.04 25.20 -24.95
CA VAL A 142 -5.52 25.99 -26.08
C VAL A 142 -4.23 26.71 -25.68
N GLU A 143 -3.30 26.82 -26.64
CA GLU A 143 -1.95 27.40 -26.48
C GLU A 143 -1.09 26.76 -25.38
N MET A 144 -1.34 25.47 -25.12
CA MET A 144 -0.71 24.69 -24.06
C MET A 144 0.07 23.46 -24.54
N PHE A 145 0.36 23.35 -25.86
CA PHE A 145 1.09 22.21 -26.41
C PHE A 145 2.39 21.93 -25.65
N GLY A 146 2.58 20.67 -25.25
CA GLY A 146 3.77 20.23 -24.51
C GLY A 146 3.83 20.67 -23.04
N MET A 147 2.83 21.37 -22.50
CA MET A 147 2.68 21.61 -21.07
C MET A 147 2.13 20.36 -20.35
N ASN A 148 2.40 20.23 -19.06
CA ASN A 148 1.85 19.15 -18.22
C ASN A 148 0.60 19.65 -17.47
N ILE A 149 -0.44 18.82 -17.47
CA ILE A 149 -1.64 18.95 -16.65
C ILE A 149 -1.55 17.92 -15.52
N ALA A 150 -1.89 18.32 -14.30
CA ALA A 150 -2.09 17.45 -13.16
C ALA A 150 -3.60 17.22 -12.97
N PHE A 151 -4.04 15.96 -12.98
CA PHE A 151 -5.45 15.61 -12.78
C PHE A 151 -5.68 15.05 -11.37
N THR A 152 -6.68 15.57 -10.67
CA THR A 152 -7.07 15.11 -9.32
C THR A 152 -8.54 14.75 -9.29
N LEU A 153 -8.86 13.52 -8.91
CA LEU A 153 -10.20 13.03 -8.61
C LEU A 153 -10.55 13.38 -7.16
N TRP A 154 -11.74 13.93 -7.01
CA TRP A 154 -12.33 14.32 -5.74
C TRP A 154 -13.72 13.71 -5.62
N GLU A 155 -14.10 13.37 -4.40
CA GLU A 155 -15.50 13.26 -3.98
C GLU A 155 -16.04 14.69 -3.69
N ASP A 156 -17.36 14.92 -3.74
CA ASP A 156 -18.02 16.23 -3.66
C ASP A 156 -19.07 16.39 -2.54
N ASP A 157 -18.63 16.41 -1.28
CA ASP A 157 -19.35 16.94 -0.11
C ASP A 157 -19.94 18.38 -0.28
N ALA A 158 -19.65 19.09 -1.37
CA ALA A 158 -20.06 20.49 -1.57
C ALA A 158 -21.45 20.62 -2.21
N GLN A 159 -22.26 21.57 -1.71
CA GLN A 159 -23.60 21.83 -2.23
C GLN A 159 -23.55 22.59 -3.58
N GLY A 160 -23.41 21.85 -4.68
CA GLY A 160 -23.55 22.33 -6.07
C GLY A 160 -22.27 22.22 -6.91
N GLU A 161 -22.43 22.02 -8.23
CA GLU A 161 -21.32 21.71 -9.16
C GLU A 161 -20.15 22.72 -9.10
N GLY A 162 -19.01 22.30 -8.56
CA GLY A 162 -17.74 23.02 -8.71
C GLY A 162 -16.72 22.73 -7.60
N HIS A 163 -15.43 22.72 -7.95
CA HIS A 163 -14.36 22.42 -7.00
C HIS A 163 -14.33 23.38 -5.80
N ASN A 164 -14.62 22.85 -4.62
CA ASN A 164 -14.54 23.59 -3.36
C ASN A 164 -13.28 23.19 -2.56
N PRO A 165 -12.16 23.94 -2.66
CA PRO A 165 -10.88 23.58 -2.01
C PRO A 165 -10.88 23.74 -0.47
N ILE A 166 -12.02 24.07 0.16
CA ILE A 166 -12.16 24.19 1.62
C ILE A 166 -13.02 23.08 2.19
N ILE A 167 -14.10 22.67 1.50
CA ILE A 167 -14.91 21.50 1.89
C ILE A 167 -14.15 20.23 1.49
N ASN A 168 -13.89 20.08 0.20
CA ASN A 168 -13.40 18.84 -0.41
C ASN A 168 -11.89 18.66 -0.20
N ALA A 169 -11.25 19.52 0.62
CA ALA A 169 -9.81 19.58 0.85
C ALA A 169 -9.17 18.26 1.30
N LEU A 170 -9.97 17.40 1.96
CA LEU A 170 -9.58 16.09 2.48
C LEU A 170 -10.31 14.93 1.76
N ASN A 171 -11.10 15.23 0.72
CA ASN A 171 -11.90 14.29 -0.08
C ASN A 171 -11.16 13.89 -1.36
N LYS A 172 -9.83 14.04 -1.36
CA LYS A 172 -8.93 13.71 -2.47
C LYS A 172 -8.77 12.20 -2.57
N ILE A 173 -9.13 11.65 -3.73
CA ILE A 173 -9.20 10.20 -3.94
C ILE A 173 -7.87 9.62 -4.44
N ASN A 174 -7.15 10.37 -5.27
CA ASN A 174 -5.75 10.10 -5.60
C ASN A 174 -4.84 11.12 -4.90
N PRO A 175 -4.12 10.74 -3.82
CA PRO A 175 -3.21 11.66 -3.12
C PRO A 175 -2.16 12.29 -4.04
N VAL A 176 -1.69 11.53 -5.04
CA VAL A 176 -0.79 11.99 -6.10
C VAL A 176 -1.60 12.28 -7.38
N PRO A 177 -1.56 13.51 -7.92
CA PRO A 177 -2.23 13.86 -9.18
C PRO A 177 -1.70 13.06 -10.38
N VAL A 178 -2.60 12.60 -11.26
CA VAL A 178 -2.24 11.92 -12.51
C VAL A 178 -1.69 12.95 -13.49
N LEU A 179 -0.41 12.85 -13.85
CA LEU A 179 0.24 13.81 -14.75
C LEU A 179 0.11 13.39 -16.21
N SER A 180 -0.32 14.31 -17.08
CA SER A 180 -0.48 14.05 -18.52
C SER A 180 -0.08 15.27 -19.34
N ARG A 181 0.50 15.06 -20.53
CA ARG A 181 1.09 16.12 -21.36
C ARG A 181 0.16 16.50 -22.51
N VAL A 182 -0.11 17.80 -22.67
CA VAL A 182 -0.99 18.32 -23.72
C VAL A 182 -0.42 18.03 -25.11
N ASN A 183 -1.14 17.24 -25.90
CA ASN A 183 -0.78 16.89 -27.26
C ASN A 183 -1.06 18.03 -28.27
N GLU A 184 -0.64 17.83 -29.53
CA GLU A 184 -0.77 18.81 -30.63
C GLU A 184 -2.23 19.30 -30.83
N LYS A 185 -3.22 18.43 -30.55
CA LYS A 185 -4.66 18.68 -30.73
C LYS A 185 -5.27 19.44 -29.55
N GLY A 186 -4.45 19.83 -28.56
CA GLY A 186 -4.86 20.52 -27.35
C GLY A 186 -5.54 19.61 -26.34
N MET A 187 -5.14 18.35 -26.23
CA MET A 187 -5.77 17.39 -25.31
C MET A 187 -4.73 16.78 -24.36
N ALA A 188 -5.09 16.68 -23.07
CA ALA A 188 -4.40 15.87 -22.07
C ALA A 188 -5.42 14.97 -21.37
N GLU A 189 -5.00 13.80 -20.90
CA GLU A 189 -5.91 12.77 -20.39
C GLU A 189 -5.35 12.14 -19.11
N GLY A 190 -6.15 12.16 -18.03
CA GLY A 190 -5.89 11.43 -16.78
C GLY A 190 -6.85 10.25 -16.64
N VAL A 191 -6.33 9.07 -16.33
CA VAL A 191 -7.12 7.83 -16.21
C VAL A 191 -7.28 7.46 -14.73
N PHE A 192 -8.51 7.38 -14.26
CA PHE A 192 -8.89 7.04 -12.89
C PHE A 192 -9.62 5.70 -12.88
N ARG A 193 -9.00 4.69 -12.27
CA ARG A 193 -9.61 3.37 -12.09
C ARG A 193 -10.16 3.28 -10.68
N LEU A 194 -11.48 3.37 -10.54
CA LEU A 194 -12.14 3.36 -9.24
C LEU A 194 -11.77 2.16 -8.34
N PRO A 195 -11.57 0.91 -8.83
CA PRO A 195 -11.24 -0.20 -7.93
C PRO A 195 -9.81 -0.15 -7.39
N PHE A 196 -8.93 0.68 -7.96
CA PHE A 196 -7.58 0.88 -7.41
C PHE A 196 -7.58 1.86 -6.22
N TYR A 197 -8.63 2.68 -6.06
CA TYR A 197 -8.84 3.51 -4.89
C TYR A 197 -9.70 2.75 -3.87
N THR A 198 -9.15 1.68 -3.29
CA THR A 198 -9.87 0.80 -2.34
C THR A 198 -10.44 1.54 -1.13
N MET A 199 -9.83 2.67 -0.75
CA MET A 199 -10.30 3.55 0.32
C MET A 199 -11.37 4.56 -0.14
N ALA A 200 -11.70 4.70 -1.43
CA ALA A 200 -12.63 5.72 -1.93
C ALA A 200 -14.05 5.56 -1.35
N VAL A 201 -14.53 4.32 -1.22
CA VAL A 201 -15.80 3.99 -0.56
C VAL A 201 -15.78 4.44 0.92
N LEU A 202 -14.64 4.31 1.59
CA LEU A 202 -14.47 4.73 2.99
C LEU A 202 -14.29 6.24 3.13
N ILE A 203 -13.59 6.89 2.20
CA ILE A 203 -13.39 8.35 2.18
C ILE A 203 -14.74 9.07 2.02
N ALA A 204 -15.61 8.56 1.13
CA ALA A 204 -16.96 9.09 0.97
C ALA A 204 -17.86 8.77 2.18
N ASN A 205 -18.03 7.49 2.54
CA ASN A 205 -18.90 7.10 3.67
C ASN A 205 -18.44 7.62 5.05
N ALA A 206 -17.20 8.12 5.21
CA ALA A 206 -16.72 8.70 6.46
C ALA A 206 -17.05 10.20 6.65
N ARG A 207 -17.72 10.84 5.69
CA ARG A 207 -17.82 12.32 5.62
C ARG A 207 -19.24 12.89 5.60
N THR A 208 -20.22 12.03 5.87
CA THR A 208 -21.67 12.30 5.86
C THR A 208 -22.05 13.76 6.16
N ALA A 209 -22.53 14.45 5.11
CA ALA A 209 -22.93 15.85 5.18
C ALA A 209 -23.85 16.13 6.40
N SER A 210 -23.56 17.21 7.13
CA SER A 210 -24.07 17.46 8.49
C SER A 210 -25.61 17.43 8.58
N GLY A 211 -26.14 16.30 9.07
CA GLY A 211 -27.57 16.04 9.23
C GLY A 211 -28.02 14.68 8.70
N ASN A 212 -27.27 14.07 7.78
CA ASN A 212 -27.62 12.76 7.20
C ASN A 212 -27.04 11.58 8.00
N LYS A 213 -27.80 10.47 8.05
CA LYS A 213 -27.36 9.19 8.66
C LYS A 213 -26.61 8.26 7.70
N SER A 214 -26.56 8.60 6.42
CA SER A 214 -25.88 7.86 5.34
C SER A 214 -25.64 8.81 4.17
N GLU A 215 -24.57 8.57 3.42
CA GLU A 215 -24.32 9.17 2.09
C GLU A 215 -25.44 8.95 1.08
N GLY A 216 -26.34 7.99 1.34
CA GLY A 216 -27.35 7.59 0.39
C GLY A 216 -26.81 6.64 -0.69
N PRO A 217 -27.57 6.40 -1.76
CA PRO A 217 -27.34 5.31 -2.72
C PRO A 217 -26.23 5.59 -3.75
N THR A 218 -25.68 6.80 -3.80
CA THR A 218 -24.60 7.19 -4.72
C THR A 218 -23.73 8.28 -4.14
N HIS A 219 -22.42 8.16 -4.32
CA HIS A 219 -21.44 9.22 -4.06
C HIS A 219 -21.20 10.05 -5.34
N GLU A 220 -20.87 11.33 -5.20
CA GLU A 220 -20.57 12.20 -6.36
C GLU A 220 -19.06 12.42 -6.53
N TYR A 221 -18.60 12.39 -7.79
CA TYR A 221 -17.18 12.50 -8.13
C TYR A 221 -16.94 13.48 -9.29
N TYR A 222 -15.90 14.31 -9.17
CA TYR A 222 -15.43 15.20 -10.25
C TYR A 222 -13.90 15.25 -10.29
N VAL A 223 -13.35 15.81 -11.38
CA VAL A 223 -11.91 15.90 -11.59
C VAL A 223 -11.48 17.35 -11.81
N THR A 224 -10.47 17.82 -11.07
CA THR A 224 -9.73 19.05 -11.43
C THR A 224 -8.57 18.73 -12.37
N ALA A 225 -8.32 19.64 -13.30
CA ALA A 225 -7.16 19.67 -14.19
C ALA A 225 -6.37 20.95 -13.90
N ASP A 226 -5.12 20.81 -13.50
CA ASP A 226 -4.31 21.85 -12.85
C ASP A 226 -2.95 22.06 -13.54
N VAL A 227 -2.55 23.31 -13.73
CA VAL A 227 -1.18 23.71 -14.15
C VAL A 227 -0.45 24.31 -12.97
N VAL A 228 0.28 23.46 -12.25
CA VAL A 228 0.97 23.80 -10.98
C VAL A 228 1.83 25.07 -11.09
N SER A 229 2.49 25.29 -12.22
CA SER A 229 3.38 26.44 -12.46
C SER A 229 2.70 27.73 -12.95
N LYS A 230 1.38 27.73 -13.18
CA LYS A 230 0.63 28.89 -13.73
C LYS A 230 -0.73 29.18 -13.08
N HIS A 231 -1.11 28.41 -12.05
CA HIS A 231 -2.42 28.54 -11.36
C HIS A 231 -3.66 28.41 -12.28
N ILE A 232 -3.50 27.78 -13.46
CA ILE A 232 -4.62 27.49 -14.37
C ILE A 232 -5.29 26.21 -13.87
N GLN A 233 -6.52 26.31 -13.36
CA GLN A 233 -7.35 25.19 -12.91
C GLN A 233 -8.68 25.14 -13.68
N LYS A 234 -9.18 23.94 -13.95
CA LYS A 234 -10.58 23.73 -14.38
C LYS A 234 -11.13 22.42 -13.82
N ALA A 235 -12.38 22.40 -13.37
CA ALA A 235 -13.10 21.20 -12.96
C ALA A 235 -13.93 20.60 -14.11
N SER A 236 -14.28 19.31 -14.00
CA SER A 236 -15.39 18.68 -14.73
C SER A 236 -16.73 18.94 -14.01
N SER A 237 -17.84 18.54 -14.64
CA SER A 237 -19.07 18.23 -13.90
C SER A 237 -18.95 16.92 -13.12
N ASN A 238 -19.89 16.70 -12.20
CA ASN A 238 -19.97 15.52 -11.34
C ASN A 238 -20.50 14.28 -12.09
N VAL A 239 -20.08 13.09 -11.65
CA VAL A 239 -20.64 11.78 -12.02
C VAL A 239 -20.90 10.95 -10.78
N ASN A 240 -21.96 10.15 -10.81
CA ASN A 240 -22.49 9.46 -9.62
C ASN A 240 -22.00 8.00 -9.62
N VAL A 241 -21.36 7.55 -8.55
CA VAL A 241 -20.93 6.16 -8.36
C VAL A 241 -21.84 5.49 -7.34
N VAL A 242 -22.29 4.27 -7.59
CA VAL A 242 -23.19 3.52 -6.68
C VAL A 242 -22.48 3.23 -5.36
N ASN A 243 -23.08 3.63 -4.24
CA ASN A 243 -22.57 3.34 -2.90
C ASN A 243 -22.82 1.86 -2.55
N PRO A 244 -21.79 0.99 -2.47
CA PRO A 244 -21.99 -0.45 -2.30
C PRO A 244 -22.36 -0.84 -0.87
N THR A 245 -22.22 0.08 0.10
CA THR A 245 -22.54 -0.12 1.52
C THR A 245 -23.86 0.54 1.93
N HIS A 246 -24.63 1.09 0.99
CA HIS A 246 -25.93 1.69 1.29
C HIS A 246 -27.03 0.63 1.36
N ASN A 247 -27.43 0.24 2.59
CA ASN A 247 -28.70 -0.44 2.81
C ASN A 247 -29.86 0.55 2.64
N PRO A 248 -30.80 0.33 1.71
CA PRO A 248 -32.00 1.16 1.61
C PRO A 248 -32.92 0.94 2.82
N GLU A 249 -33.51 2.01 3.35
CA GLU A 249 -34.62 1.88 4.31
C GLU A 249 -35.81 1.16 3.65
N PRO A 250 -36.57 0.30 4.37
CA PRO A 250 -37.79 -0.29 3.84
C PRO A 250 -38.81 0.81 3.47
N PRO A 251 -39.60 0.62 2.40
CA PRO A 251 -40.36 1.70 1.78
C PRO A 251 -41.42 2.29 2.71
N ARG A 252 -41.17 3.50 3.21
CA ARG A 252 -42.14 4.28 3.98
C ARG A 252 -43.36 4.65 3.12
N LYS A 253 -44.54 4.63 3.73
CA LYS A 253 -45.78 5.15 3.14
C LYS A 253 -45.67 6.68 2.95
N ARG A 254 -46.43 7.22 1.99
CA ARG A 254 -46.43 8.66 1.64
C ARG A 254 -46.96 9.52 2.78
N GLU A 255 -46.31 10.66 3.01
CA GLU A 255 -46.88 11.84 3.70
C GLU A 255 -46.52 13.14 2.96
N TRP A 256 -47.10 14.27 3.38
CA TRP A 256 -47.16 15.54 2.62
C TRP A 256 -46.25 16.65 3.20
N PRO A 257 -46.02 17.79 2.49
CA PRO A 257 -44.71 18.46 2.51
C PRO A 257 -44.62 19.89 3.10
N LYS A 258 -43.36 20.35 3.25
CA LYS A 258 -42.82 21.71 3.47
C LYS A 258 -42.64 22.16 4.94
N GLY A 259 -41.58 22.91 5.29
CA GLY A 259 -40.36 23.22 4.52
C GLY A 259 -39.57 24.47 4.97
N HIS A 260 -38.55 24.80 4.16
CA HIS A 260 -37.69 26.02 4.16
C HIS A 260 -36.56 26.17 5.19
N ILE A 261 -35.39 26.57 4.67
CA ILE A 261 -34.14 26.97 5.34
C ILE A 261 -33.92 28.46 5.00
N PRO A 262 -33.08 29.22 5.72
CA PRO A 262 -31.80 29.60 5.07
C PRO A 262 -30.56 29.69 6.00
N SER A 263 -29.39 29.42 5.41
CA SER A 263 -28.02 29.63 5.93
C SER A 263 -27.55 31.11 5.70
N PRO A 264 -26.28 31.57 5.95
CA PRO A 264 -25.01 30.88 6.29
C PRO A 264 -24.24 31.53 7.49
N THR A 265 -22.97 31.24 7.81
CA THR A 265 -21.71 31.77 7.18
C THR A 265 -20.44 31.10 7.75
N LYS A 266 -19.34 31.01 6.98
CA LYS A 266 -17.98 30.48 7.35
C LYS A 266 -16.98 31.63 7.62
N PRO A 267 -15.71 31.46 8.10
CA PRO A 267 -14.85 30.26 8.28
C PRO A 267 -14.25 30.18 9.72
N LYS A 268 -13.09 29.58 10.11
CA LYS A 268 -11.98 28.78 9.50
C LYS A 268 -11.27 27.95 10.62
N PRO A 269 -10.70 26.74 10.38
CA PRO A 269 -10.22 25.86 11.46
C PRO A 269 -8.70 25.84 11.74
N LYS A 270 -8.32 25.41 12.96
CA LYS A 270 -7.02 24.84 13.36
C LYS A 270 -7.24 23.76 14.44
N SER A 271 -6.48 22.66 14.37
CA SER A 271 -6.22 21.62 15.40
C SER A 271 -7.29 21.40 16.51
N GLU A 272 -8.02 20.29 16.46
CA GLU A 272 -8.95 19.91 17.54
C GLU A 272 -8.25 19.13 18.67
N LYS A 273 -8.43 19.61 19.91
CA LYS A 273 -8.31 18.79 21.14
C LYS A 273 -9.47 17.78 21.19
N LEU A 274 -9.32 16.72 21.99
CA LEU A 274 -10.42 15.82 22.37
C LEU A 274 -11.54 16.62 23.06
N LYS A 275 -12.79 16.18 22.89
CA LYS A 275 -13.99 16.84 23.47
C LYS A 275 -14.84 15.83 24.27
N PRO A 276 -15.58 16.27 25.30
CA PRO A 276 -16.60 15.46 25.96
C PRO A 276 -17.70 15.03 25.00
N ASN A 277 -18.38 13.91 25.26
CA ASN A 277 -19.55 13.52 24.49
C ASN A 277 -20.69 14.53 24.77
N PRO A 278 -21.37 15.14 23.77
CA PRO A 278 -22.47 16.07 24.04
C PRO A 278 -23.59 15.41 24.87
N ASP A 279 -23.97 14.18 24.55
CA ASP A 279 -25.21 13.55 25.04
C ASP A 279 -25.03 12.76 26.35
N SER A 280 -23.82 12.72 26.90
CA SER A 280 -23.50 12.02 28.16
C SER A 280 -24.00 12.75 29.41
N PRO A 281 -24.37 12.03 30.49
CA PRO A 281 -24.55 12.60 31.83
C PRO A 281 -23.27 13.32 32.31
N LYS A 282 -23.40 14.57 32.77
CA LYS A 282 -22.32 15.43 33.27
C LYS A 282 -22.71 16.10 34.58
N PHE A 283 -21.86 15.96 35.59
CA PHE A 283 -22.10 16.44 36.94
C PHE A 283 -20.98 17.41 37.37
N PRO A 284 -21.24 18.73 37.40
CA PRO A 284 -20.27 19.73 37.79
C PRO A 284 -20.02 19.69 39.31
N VAL A 285 -18.77 19.89 39.71
CA VAL A 285 -18.37 19.86 41.12
C VAL A 285 -18.70 21.17 41.81
N THR A 286 -18.49 22.29 41.11
CA THR A 286 -18.67 23.66 41.63
C THR A 286 -20.01 24.28 41.22
N THR A 287 -20.43 25.28 41.99
CA THR A 287 -21.69 26.01 41.80
C THR A 287 -21.59 27.01 40.65
N GLY A 288 -21.70 26.51 39.43
CA GLY A 288 -21.70 27.30 38.20
C GLY A 288 -21.55 26.49 36.91
N GLY A 289 -20.92 25.31 36.99
CA GLY A 289 -20.66 24.44 35.84
C GLY A 289 -21.91 23.86 35.18
N LYS A 290 -21.78 23.39 33.94
CA LYS A 290 -22.92 22.92 33.13
C LYS A 290 -23.28 21.47 33.43
N LYS A 291 -24.32 21.27 34.24
CA LYS A 291 -24.98 19.97 34.43
C LYS A 291 -25.65 19.51 33.13
N ASN A 292 -25.47 18.23 32.79
CA ASN A 292 -26.27 17.54 31.78
C ASN A 292 -26.85 16.29 32.43
N ASP A 293 -28.17 16.16 32.50
CA ASP A 293 -28.82 15.01 33.11
C ASP A 293 -28.81 13.77 32.20
N ASP A 294 -28.97 12.59 32.80
CA ASP A 294 -29.12 11.36 32.04
C ASP A 294 -30.47 11.33 31.32
N ALA A 295 -30.45 11.34 29.99
CA ALA A 295 -31.65 11.23 29.15
C ALA A 295 -32.45 9.92 29.39
N GLN A 296 -31.83 8.90 30.00
CA GLN A 296 -32.49 7.66 30.41
C GLN A 296 -32.86 7.62 31.90
N GLY A 297 -32.46 8.62 32.69
CA GLY A 297 -32.76 8.74 34.13
C GLY A 297 -32.10 7.67 35.02
N LYS A 298 -31.06 6.97 34.54
CA LYS A 298 -30.43 5.82 35.22
C LYS A 298 -29.23 6.22 36.07
N ILE A 299 -28.47 7.24 35.67
CA ILE A 299 -27.47 7.91 36.51
C ILE A 299 -28.07 9.20 37.07
N LEU A 300 -28.29 9.23 38.39
CA LEU A 300 -28.99 10.32 39.08
C LEU A 300 -28.01 11.41 39.58
N SER A 301 -26.81 11.02 40.00
CA SER A 301 -25.73 11.96 40.31
C SER A 301 -24.35 11.30 40.28
N ALA A 302 -23.32 12.12 40.06
CA ALA A 302 -21.94 11.79 40.44
C ALA A 302 -21.32 12.99 41.18
N GLU A 303 -20.65 12.74 42.30
CA GLU A 303 -20.08 13.79 43.16
C GLU A 303 -18.76 13.32 43.80
N PHE A 304 -17.81 14.24 44.03
CA PHE A 304 -16.66 13.93 44.88
C PHE A 304 -17.07 13.93 46.35
N VAL A 305 -16.58 12.96 47.11
CA VAL A 305 -16.85 12.82 48.55
C VAL A 305 -15.58 12.55 49.35
N ASP A 306 -15.62 12.92 50.64
CA ASP A 306 -14.59 12.62 51.63
C ASP A 306 -14.59 11.13 52.03
N ASN A 307 -13.75 10.76 53.00
CA ASN A 307 -13.68 9.38 53.52
C ASN A 307 -14.89 8.94 54.36
N ASN A 308 -15.76 9.88 54.76
CA ASN A 308 -16.98 9.61 55.52
C ASN A 308 -18.24 9.54 54.62
N GLY A 309 -18.17 10.10 53.40
CA GLY A 309 -19.25 10.13 52.41
C GLY A 309 -19.86 11.52 52.16
N ASN A 310 -19.33 12.57 52.78
CA ASN A 310 -19.81 13.95 52.63
C ASN A 310 -19.31 14.56 51.32
N ARG A 311 -20.15 15.37 50.65
CA ARG A 311 -19.80 16.05 49.40
C ARG A 311 -18.63 17.02 49.58
N LEU A 312 -17.65 16.94 48.67
CA LEU A 312 -16.52 17.87 48.58
C LEU A 312 -16.82 18.97 47.57
N HIS A 313 -16.76 20.23 48.02
CA HIS A 313 -16.85 21.42 47.15
C HIS A 313 -15.47 21.98 46.75
N SER A 314 -14.39 21.53 47.41
CA SER A 314 -12.99 21.78 47.04
C SER A 314 -12.09 20.74 47.71
N SER A 315 -10.85 20.59 47.23
CA SER A 315 -9.83 19.72 47.84
C SER A 315 -8.42 20.20 47.45
N LYS A 316 -7.40 19.78 48.21
CA LYS A 316 -5.99 20.15 47.95
C LYS A 316 -5.33 19.14 47.01
N VAL A 317 -4.50 19.62 46.08
CA VAL A 317 -3.62 18.78 45.26
C VAL A 317 -2.75 17.88 46.17
N GLY A 318 -2.66 16.60 45.81
CA GLY A 318 -2.04 15.53 46.62
C GLY A 318 -3.04 14.69 47.43
N THR A 319 -4.25 15.19 47.68
CA THR A 319 -5.29 14.48 48.44
C THR A 319 -5.93 13.35 47.62
N ASN A 320 -6.24 12.23 48.29
CA ASN A 320 -7.10 11.19 47.74
C ASN A 320 -8.57 11.56 47.97
N VAL A 321 -9.36 11.62 46.90
CA VAL A 321 -10.82 11.77 46.95
C VAL A 321 -11.51 10.49 46.50
N ARG A 322 -12.80 10.38 46.79
CA ARG A 322 -13.66 9.29 46.28
C ARG A 322 -14.72 9.90 45.36
N ILE A 323 -15.14 9.17 44.32
CA ILE A 323 -16.32 9.55 43.53
C ILE A 323 -17.48 8.70 44.02
N LYS A 324 -18.56 9.34 44.48
CA LYS A 324 -19.84 8.70 44.72
C LYS A 324 -20.71 8.82 43.47
N ILE A 325 -21.32 7.73 43.03
CA ILE A 325 -22.24 7.68 41.90
C ILE A 325 -23.56 7.10 42.40
N VAL A 326 -24.63 7.88 42.27
CA VAL A 326 -25.99 7.45 42.56
C VAL A 326 -26.67 7.06 41.25
N ALA A 327 -27.17 5.83 41.19
CA ALA A 327 -27.79 5.26 40.01
C ALA A 327 -29.02 4.42 40.39
N LYS A 328 -29.94 4.21 39.44
CA LYS A 328 -31.16 3.40 39.62
C LYS A 328 -31.19 2.32 38.55
N GLU A 329 -31.53 1.08 38.93
CA GLU A 329 -31.61 -0.10 38.03
C GLU A 329 -30.29 -0.50 37.33
N MET A 330 -29.16 0.05 37.77
CA MET A 330 -27.84 -0.17 37.16
C MET A 330 -26.95 -1.21 37.87
N ARG A 331 -27.51 -2.03 38.77
CA ARG A 331 -26.75 -3.08 39.47
C ARG A 331 -26.13 -4.08 38.47
N ASP A 332 -24.87 -4.43 38.72
CA ASP A 332 -24.01 -5.28 37.91
C ASP A 332 -23.73 -4.77 36.48
N LYS A 333 -24.17 -3.54 36.15
CA LYS A 333 -23.87 -2.88 34.86
C LYS A 333 -22.48 -2.23 34.89
N LYS A 334 -21.82 -2.24 33.73
CA LYS A 334 -20.53 -1.56 33.51
C LYS A 334 -20.76 -0.13 33.06
N VAL A 335 -20.10 0.83 33.71
CA VAL A 335 -20.09 2.24 33.33
C VAL A 335 -18.66 2.77 33.21
N LYS A 336 -18.46 3.74 32.33
CA LYS A 336 -17.21 4.46 32.12
C LYS A 336 -17.32 5.85 32.75
N VAL A 337 -16.38 6.18 33.62
CA VAL A 337 -16.35 7.45 34.36
C VAL A 337 -15.13 8.25 33.95
N LYS A 338 -15.33 9.52 33.65
CA LYS A 338 -14.29 10.48 33.26
C LYS A 338 -14.33 11.72 34.14
N ILE A 339 -13.17 12.34 34.33
CA ILE A 339 -13.05 13.68 34.93
C ILE A 339 -12.44 14.62 33.89
N TRP A 340 -13.13 15.72 33.66
CA TRP A 340 -12.72 16.81 32.77
C TRP A 340 -12.48 18.08 33.58
N GLU A 341 -11.56 18.91 33.12
CA GLU A 341 -11.34 20.27 33.64
C GLU A 341 -12.28 21.26 32.92
N GLU A 342 -12.79 22.25 33.67
CA GLU A 342 -13.85 23.19 33.22
C GLU A 342 -13.31 24.61 32.97
N ASP A 343 -12.33 24.77 32.07
CA ASP A 343 -11.87 26.07 31.54
C ASP A 343 -13.01 26.83 30.83
N ASN A 344 -13.74 27.61 31.64
CA ASN A 344 -14.84 28.49 31.26
C ASN A 344 -14.42 29.67 30.36
N VAL A 345 -13.12 29.89 30.11
CA VAL A 345 -12.60 31.02 29.34
C VAL A 345 -12.20 30.60 27.92
N LYS A 346 -11.60 29.40 27.75
CA LYS A 346 -11.11 28.92 26.44
C LYS A 346 -11.99 27.87 25.75
N TRP A 347 -12.98 27.31 26.43
CA TRP A 347 -13.88 26.26 25.89
C TRP A 347 -13.15 24.99 25.42
N THR A 348 -11.98 24.68 26.00
CA THR A 348 -11.26 23.42 25.77
C THR A 348 -11.18 22.59 27.04
N HIS A 349 -12.10 21.66 27.22
CA HIS A 349 -12.05 20.70 28.32
C HIS A 349 -10.94 19.67 28.09
N ASP A 350 -9.91 19.63 28.93
CA ASP A 350 -8.89 18.59 28.86
C ASP A 350 -9.25 17.38 29.72
N LEU A 351 -8.98 16.18 29.20
CA LEU A 351 -9.27 14.92 29.88
C LEU A 351 -8.21 14.63 30.94
N ILE A 352 -8.63 14.59 32.20
CA ILE A 352 -7.76 14.44 33.37
C ILE A 352 -7.75 12.99 33.89
N PHE A 353 -8.86 12.26 33.79
CA PHE A 353 -9.00 10.89 34.29
C PHE A 353 -10.04 10.08 33.49
N GLU A 354 -9.83 8.78 33.32
CA GLU A 354 -10.81 7.82 32.79
C GLU A 354 -10.69 6.47 33.53
N LYS A 355 -11.83 5.89 33.94
CA LYS A 355 -11.88 4.56 34.57
C LYS A 355 -13.19 3.84 34.26
N ASN A 356 -13.11 2.56 33.91
CA ASN A 356 -14.29 1.68 33.82
C ASN A 356 -14.56 1.06 35.20
N CYS A 357 -15.83 0.93 35.59
CA CYS A 357 -16.25 0.28 36.83
C CYS A 357 -17.55 -0.51 36.64
N VAL A 358 -17.85 -1.40 37.58
CA VAL A 358 -19.15 -2.07 37.71
C VAL A 358 -19.90 -1.39 38.85
N LEU A 359 -21.17 -1.05 38.66
CA LEU A 359 -22.01 -0.52 39.73
C LEU A 359 -22.63 -1.70 40.51
N ILE A 360 -22.41 -1.73 41.82
CA ILE A 360 -22.74 -2.85 42.72
C ILE A 360 -24.03 -2.62 43.53
N GLY A 361 -24.63 -1.44 43.40
CA GLY A 361 -25.89 -1.06 44.04
C GLY A 361 -26.33 0.32 43.58
N ASP A 362 -27.23 0.96 44.33
CA ASP A 362 -27.77 2.27 43.95
C ASP A 362 -26.82 3.41 44.37
N ASN A 363 -26.02 3.21 45.43
CA ASN A 363 -24.91 4.08 45.82
C ASN A 363 -23.58 3.36 45.58
N ASN A 364 -22.69 3.95 44.78
CA ASN A 364 -21.44 3.34 44.33
C ASN A 364 -20.25 4.26 44.63
N TYR A 365 -19.11 3.71 45.02
CA TYR A 365 -17.93 4.49 45.43
C TYR A 365 -16.67 4.07 44.67
N ILE A 366 -16.10 4.98 43.88
CA ILE A 366 -14.78 4.83 43.27
C ILE A 366 -13.75 5.38 44.25
N ASN A 367 -13.13 4.47 44.99
CA ASN A 367 -12.09 4.80 45.97
C ASN A 367 -10.74 5.15 45.30
N ASN A 368 -9.90 5.87 46.05
CA ASN A 368 -8.51 6.19 45.74
C ASN A 368 -8.29 6.93 44.40
N VAL A 369 -9.07 7.98 44.14
CA VAL A 369 -8.78 8.94 43.07
C VAL A 369 -7.82 9.99 43.62
N GLN A 370 -6.52 9.85 43.35
CA GLN A 370 -5.52 10.82 43.81
C GLN A 370 -5.47 12.04 42.88
N LEU A 371 -5.68 13.24 43.44
CA LEU A 371 -5.57 14.49 42.70
C LEU A 371 -4.10 14.90 42.58
N THR A 372 -3.36 14.27 41.66
CA THR A 372 -1.90 14.46 41.56
C THR A 372 -1.53 15.85 41.03
N LYS A 373 -0.31 16.32 41.38
CA LYS A 373 0.20 17.59 40.85
C LYS A 373 0.35 17.58 39.32
N GLN A 374 0.68 16.44 38.71
CA GLN A 374 0.71 16.32 37.25
C GLN A 374 -0.68 16.48 36.60
N MET A 375 -1.75 16.04 37.25
CA MET A 375 -3.12 16.25 36.76
C MET A 375 -3.51 17.74 36.78
N PHE A 376 -3.09 18.47 37.81
CA PHE A 376 -3.29 19.92 37.93
C PHE A 376 -2.44 20.72 36.93
N ASP A 377 -1.12 20.46 36.89
CA ASP A 377 -0.19 21.19 36.02
C ASP A 377 -0.43 20.91 34.51
N LYS A 378 -1.05 19.77 34.15
CA LYS A 378 -1.41 19.43 32.76
C LYS A 378 -2.47 20.37 32.15
N ALA A 379 -3.32 20.98 32.98
CA ALA A 379 -4.32 21.98 32.56
C ALA A 379 -3.87 23.43 32.82
N LYS A 380 -2.58 23.67 33.08
CA LYS A 380 -2.08 24.99 33.51
C LYS A 380 -1.75 25.90 32.32
N ASP A 381 -2.80 26.31 31.61
CA ASP A 381 -2.75 26.92 30.27
C ASP A 381 -2.35 28.43 30.26
N GLY A 382 -1.42 28.83 31.15
CA GLY A 382 -0.77 30.15 31.20
C GLY A 382 -1.57 31.30 31.83
N GLY A 383 -2.77 31.05 32.36
CA GLY A 383 -3.66 32.06 32.95
C GLY A 383 -3.45 32.34 34.45
N THR A 384 -4.29 33.21 35.01
CA THR A 384 -4.23 33.67 36.41
C THR A 384 -4.55 32.62 37.47
N ASP A 385 -5.25 31.54 37.11
CA ASP A 385 -5.68 30.45 38.01
C ASP A 385 -4.53 29.50 38.39
N SER A 386 -3.45 30.10 38.89
CA SER A 386 -2.25 29.40 39.34
C SER A 386 -2.45 28.58 40.62
N THR A 387 -3.60 28.75 41.30
CA THR A 387 -3.93 28.25 42.65
C THR A 387 -5.22 27.42 42.76
N ARG A 388 -6.10 27.40 41.74
CA ARG A 388 -7.38 26.67 41.75
C ARG A 388 -7.74 26.18 40.34
N GLN A 389 -8.44 25.06 40.25
CA GLN A 389 -9.08 24.55 39.03
C GLN A 389 -10.46 23.98 39.39
N ASP A 390 -11.40 24.05 38.45
CA ASP A 390 -12.75 23.51 38.58
C ASP A 390 -12.92 22.32 37.60
N TYR A 391 -13.77 21.34 37.95
CA TYR A 391 -13.90 20.07 37.23
C TYR A 391 -15.35 19.59 37.16
N PHE A 392 -15.66 18.73 36.18
CA PHE A 392 -16.91 17.95 36.13
C PHE A 392 -16.66 16.45 35.87
N ILE A 393 -17.62 15.64 36.31
CA ILE A 393 -17.61 14.18 36.15
C ILE A 393 -18.57 13.79 35.03
N GLU A 394 -18.07 13.05 34.03
CA GLU A 394 -18.88 12.45 32.96
C GLU A 394 -19.06 10.95 33.24
N VAL A 395 -20.30 10.44 33.16
CA VAL A 395 -20.62 9.01 33.38
C VAL A 395 -21.33 8.44 32.16
N ILE A 396 -20.65 7.59 31.41
CA ILE A 396 -21.16 6.95 30.19
C ILE A 396 -21.59 5.52 30.52
N HIS A 397 -22.81 5.17 30.16
CA HIS A 397 -23.35 3.81 30.27
C HIS A 397 -24.01 3.36 28.97
N HIS A 398 -24.21 2.05 28.81
CA HIS A 398 -24.84 1.45 27.64
C HIS A 398 -25.95 0.50 28.08
N ASP A 399 -27.16 0.80 27.62
CA ASP A 399 -28.35 0.16 28.15
C ASP A 399 -28.47 -1.30 27.68
N THR A 400 -28.79 -2.19 28.60
CA THR A 400 -28.84 -3.65 28.36
C THR A 400 -30.04 -4.27 29.06
N SER A 401 -31.22 -3.98 28.53
CA SER A 401 -32.50 -4.59 28.87
C SER A 401 -33.21 -5.00 27.59
N VAL A 402 -33.36 -6.31 27.37
CA VAL A 402 -34.12 -6.86 26.24
C VAL A 402 -35.49 -7.28 26.76
N THR A 403 -36.55 -6.61 26.32
CA THR A 403 -37.94 -7.06 26.53
C THR A 403 -38.40 -7.77 25.26
N SER A 404 -38.62 -9.08 25.35
CA SER A 404 -39.08 -9.91 24.24
C SER A 404 -40.58 -9.74 23.99
N GLU A 405 -40.96 -9.34 22.78
CA GLU A 405 -42.34 -9.51 22.32
C GLU A 405 -42.64 -10.99 22.01
N VAL A 406 -43.88 -11.41 22.25
CA VAL A 406 -44.31 -12.81 22.20
C VAL A 406 -44.75 -13.20 20.79
N MET A 407 -44.20 -14.29 20.26
CA MET A 407 -44.67 -14.87 18.99
C MET A 407 -45.99 -15.65 19.21
N PRO A 408 -46.98 -15.52 18.29
CA PRO A 408 -48.16 -16.38 18.30
C PRO A 408 -47.77 -17.80 17.87
N VAL A 409 -48.25 -18.80 18.61
CA VAL A 409 -47.98 -20.22 18.36
C VAL A 409 -49.06 -20.81 17.43
N SER A 410 -48.65 -21.54 16.40
CA SER A 410 -49.54 -22.42 15.64
C SER A 410 -49.57 -23.81 16.26
N VAL A 411 -50.75 -24.45 16.28
CA VAL A 411 -50.96 -25.75 16.96
C VAL A 411 -50.37 -26.96 16.21
N ASP A 412 -50.03 -26.81 14.93
CA ASP A 412 -49.68 -27.93 14.04
C ASP A 412 -48.16 -28.06 13.75
N ALA A 413 -47.30 -27.57 14.64
CA ALA A 413 -45.84 -27.63 14.47
C ALA A 413 -45.19 -28.74 15.33
N GLU A 414 -44.76 -29.84 14.70
CA GLU A 414 -44.12 -30.95 15.42
C GLU A 414 -42.72 -30.62 15.97
N PRO A 415 -42.30 -31.20 17.12
CA PRO A 415 -41.08 -30.78 17.82
C PRO A 415 -39.89 -31.73 17.58
N THR A 416 -38.83 -31.24 16.93
CA THR A 416 -37.56 -31.97 16.80
C THR A 416 -36.83 -32.05 18.14
N LYS A 417 -36.54 -33.28 18.60
CA LYS A 417 -35.88 -33.55 19.89
C LYS A 417 -34.38 -33.23 19.88
N VAL A 418 -33.84 -32.93 21.06
CA VAL A 418 -32.40 -32.77 21.34
C VAL A 418 -32.06 -33.59 22.59
N GLU A 419 -30.97 -34.36 22.58
CA GLU A 419 -30.52 -35.14 23.73
C GLU A 419 -29.31 -34.52 24.47
N SER A 420 -29.27 -34.73 25.79
CA SER A 420 -28.22 -34.32 26.73
C SER A 420 -27.09 -35.36 26.83
N GLY A 421 -25.87 -35.08 27.32
CA GLY A 421 -25.30 -33.85 27.88
C GLY A 421 -24.27 -34.14 29.01
N ARG A 422 -23.82 -33.10 29.73
CA ARG A 422 -22.93 -33.10 30.93
C ARG A 422 -21.40 -33.20 30.73
N SER A 423 -20.69 -32.80 31.79
CA SER A 423 -19.23 -32.75 32.06
C SER A 423 -19.07 -32.77 33.61
N PRO A 424 -17.88 -32.60 34.28
CA PRO A 424 -16.48 -32.50 33.83
C PRO A 424 -15.44 -33.33 34.67
N ALA A 425 -14.13 -33.20 34.39
CA ALA A 425 -12.98 -33.34 35.33
C ALA A 425 -12.52 -34.80 35.75
N ILE A 426 -11.33 -35.11 36.34
CA ILE A 426 -10.07 -34.35 36.63
C ILE A 426 -8.80 -35.25 36.89
N ILE A 427 -7.59 -34.80 36.46
CA ILE A 427 -6.19 -35.05 36.96
C ILE A 427 -5.51 -36.46 37.03
N LYS A 428 -4.23 -36.47 36.54
CA LYS A 428 -3.01 -37.30 36.82
C LYS A 428 -2.65 -38.55 35.99
N GLU A 429 -1.33 -38.63 35.75
CA GLU A 429 -0.50 -39.65 35.07
C GLU A 429 0.13 -40.63 36.11
N PRO A 430 0.71 -41.82 35.75
CA PRO A 430 1.77 -41.95 34.73
C PRO A 430 1.79 -43.22 33.83
N LYS A 431 2.72 -43.16 32.85
CA LYS A 431 3.09 -44.11 31.77
C LYS A 431 3.01 -45.63 32.04
N GLN A 432 2.48 -46.37 31.05
CA GLN A 432 3.28 -47.38 30.32
C GLN A 432 2.71 -47.62 28.89
N GLU A 433 3.45 -48.35 28.05
CA GLU A 433 3.24 -48.40 26.59
C GLU A 433 2.33 -49.53 26.10
N LYS A 434 1.48 -49.26 25.09
CA LYS A 434 1.35 -50.10 23.88
C LYS A 434 0.65 -49.38 22.72
N LYS A 435 0.74 -49.97 21.52
CA LYS A 435 0.66 -49.32 20.21
C LYS A 435 -0.76 -49.04 19.68
N LYS A 436 -0.83 -47.95 18.90
CA LYS A 436 -1.69 -47.72 17.71
C LYS A 436 -3.21 -47.83 17.87
N GLU A 437 -3.86 -46.68 17.77
CA GLU A 437 -4.94 -46.48 16.78
C GLU A 437 -4.44 -45.50 15.72
N GLU A 438 -4.95 -45.60 14.49
CA GLU A 438 -4.46 -44.82 13.35
C GLU A 438 -5.40 -43.64 13.06
N LYS A 439 -4.81 -42.45 12.89
CA LYS A 439 -5.50 -41.25 12.40
C LYS A 439 -4.80 -40.77 11.14
N GLU A 440 -5.60 -40.37 10.15
CA GLU A 440 -5.15 -40.11 8.78
C GLU A 440 -4.01 -39.08 8.72
N THR A 441 -2.90 -39.49 8.13
CA THR A 441 -1.73 -38.63 7.91
C THR A 441 -1.89 -37.83 6.63
N ASP A 442 -2.19 -36.54 6.74
CA ASP A 442 -1.92 -35.55 5.67
C ASP A 442 -0.39 -35.54 5.45
N ASN A 443 0.08 -36.27 4.43
CA ASN A 443 1.44 -36.83 4.39
C ASN A 443 2.52 -35.83 3.92
N CYS A 444 2.93 -34.90 4.79
CA CYS A 444 4.02 -33.97 4.49
C CYS A 444 5.40 -34.64 4.56
N THR A 445 6.07 -34.77 3.42
CA THR A 445 7.46 -35.29 3.29
C THR A 445 8.54 -34.32 3.79
N CYS A 446 8.12 -33.12 4.18
CA CYS A 446 8.90 -31.93 4.44
C CYS A 446 9.67 -31.95 5.77
N PHE A 447 10.70 -31.10 5.89
CA PHE A 447 11.57 -30.99 7.07
C PHE A 447 10.98 -30.20 8.26
N CYS A 448 9.70 -29.86 8.21
CA CYS A 448 9.03 -29.08 9.24
C CYS A 448 8.64 -29.98 10.41
N ASP A 449 8.97 -29.57 11.63
CA ASP A 449 8.71 -30.27 12.92
C ASP A 449 9.26 -31.71 13.05
N ARG A 450 9.67 -32.37 11.97
CA ARG A 450 10.42 -33.65 11.99
C ARG A 450 11.94 -33.46 12.14
N ALA A 451 12.60 -34.55 12.52
CA ALA A 451 14.04 -34.68 12.49
C ALA A 451 14.59 -34.69 11.04
N ILE A 452 15.80 -34.15 10.87
CA ILE A 452 16.68 -34.37 9.72
C ILE A 452 17.54 -35.60 10.01
N ASN A 453 17.64 -36.57 9.09
CA ASN A 453 18.53 -37.73 9.27
C ASN A 453 19.95 -37.49 8.70
N ALA A 454 20.90 -38.38 9.04
CA ALA A 454 22.30 -38.27 8.66
C ALA A 454 22.53 -38.14 7.14
N LYS A 455 21.78 -38.90 6.32
CA LYS A 455 21.86 -38.86 4.86
C LYS A 455 21.31 -37.52 4.31
N GLU A 456 20.17 -37.08 4.81
CA GLU A 456 19.58 -35.78 4.42
C GLU A 456 20.53 -34.62 4.76
N LEU A 457 21.14 -34.64 5.95
CA LEU A 457 22.12 -33.64 6.38
C LEU A 457 23.38 -33.67 5.50
N LYS A 458 23.83 -34.86 5.08
CA LYS A 458 24.93 -35.03 4.12
C LYS A 458 24.61 -34.42 2.76
N GLU A 459 23.40 -34.65 2.24
CA GLU A 459 22.93 -34.04 0.99
C GLU A 459 22.84 -32.50 1.11
N MET A 460 22.39 -31.97 2.25
CA MET A 460 22.39 -30.53 2.56
C MET A 460 23.80 -29.92 2.56
N VAL A 461 24.77 -30.53 3.25
CA VAL A 461 26.15 -30.05 3.28
C VAL A 461 26.78 -30.08 1.88
N ILE A 462 26.56 -31.15 1.11
CA ILE A 462 27.02 -31.26 -0.28
C ILE A 462 26.40 -30.16 -1.16
N ALA A 463 25.11 -29.86 -1.01
CA ALA A 463 24.44 -28.81 -1.78
C ALA A 463 25.02 -27.41 -1.47
N MET A 464 25.18 -27.05 -0.20
CA MET A 464 25.80 -25.78 0.19
C MET A 464 27.23 -25.65 -0.32
N ARG A 465 28.02 -26.73 -0.27
CA ARG A 465 29.40 -26.77 -0.77
C ARG A 465 29.50 -26.70 -2.30
N LYS A 466 28.50 -27.16 -3.04
CA LYS A 466 28.43 -27.01 -4.51
C LYS A 466 27.97 -25.61 -4.94
N ALA A 467 27.18 -24.92 -4.12
CA ALA A 467 26.72 -23.55 -4.38
C ALA A 467 27.67 -22.46 -3.87
N THR A 468 28.59 -22.79 -2.96
CA THR A 468 29.61 -21.86 -2.45
C THR A 468 30.88 -21.99 -3.26
N PHE A 469 31.44 -20.86 -3.71
CA PHE A 469 32.69 -20.78 -4.46
C PHE A 469 33.74 -20.01 -3.66
N ASP A 470 35.01 -20.37 -3.87
CA ASP A 470 36.17 -19.64 -3.35
C ASP A 470 36.60 -18.49 -4.29
N GLU A 471 37.68 -17.78 -3.93
CA GLU A 471 38.20 -16.65 -4.70
C GLU A 471 38.79 -17.05 -6.06
N ALA A 472 39.10 -18.34 -6.27
CA ALA A 472 39.49 -18.89 -7.57
C ALA A 472 38.28 -19.29 -8.44
N GLY A 473 37.05 -19.15 -7.91
CA GLY A 473 35.81 -19.55 -8.58
C GLY A 473 35.54 -21.06 -8.51
N GLU A 474 36.24 -21.80 -7.65
CA GLU A 474 36.03 -23.24 -7.47
C GLU A 474 35.06 -23.53 -6.34
N ASN A 475 34.19 -24.52 -6.50
CA ASN A 475 33.22 -24.83 -5.45
C ASN A 475 33.88 -25.52 -4.24
N PHE A 476 33.41 -25.20 -3.04
CA PHE A 476 33.92 -25.75 -1.79
C PHE A 476 33.83 -27.30 -1.72
N TYR A 477 32.95 -27.92 -2.53
CA TYR A 477 32.83 -29.37 -2.63
C TYR A 477 34.05 -30.01 -3.32
N LYS A 478 34.73 -29.33 -4.26
CA LYS A 478 35.95 -29.84 -4.92
C LYS A 478 37.01 -30.25 -3.88
N TRP A 479 37.28 -29.36 -2.93
CA TRP A 479 38.34 -29.53 -1.93
C TRP A 479 37.88 -30.34 -0.71
N ASN A 480 36.67 -30.06 -0.20
CA ASN A 480 36.22 -30.59 1.09
C ASN A 480 35.34 -31.84 0.97
N LYS A 481 34.80 -32.13 -0.23
CA LYS A 481 33.82 -33.19 -0.50
C LYS A 481 32.67 -33.14 0.52
N ASP A 482 32.42 -34.25 1.19
CA ASP A 482 31.43 -34.49 2.24
C ASP A 482 32.03 -34.55 3.66
N ASN A 483 33.35 -34.37 3.83
CA ASN A 483 34.02 -34.46 5.14
C ASN A 483 33.52 -33.39 6.13
N LEU A 484 33.35 -33.73 7.41
CA LEU A 484 32.95 -32.78 8.46
C LEU A 484 34.12 -32.49 9.43
N PHE A 485 34.29 -31.22 9.79
CA PHE A 485 35.13 -30.76 10.90
C PHE A 485 36.56 -31.35 10.93
N THR A 486 37.19 -31.49 9.76
CA THR A 486 38.57 -32.00 9.61
C THR A 486 39.65 -30.91 9.70
N GLY A 487 39.25 -29.64 9.69
CA GLY A 487 40.12 -28.48 9.90
C GLY A 487 39.96 -27.85 11.29
N GLY A 488 40.78 -26.85 11.57
CA GLY A 488 40.86 -26.24 12.90
C GLY A 488 41.88 -26.95 13.82
N HIS A 489 42.29 -26.24 14.86
CA HIS A 489 43.32 -26.68 15.82
C HIS A 489 42.75 -27.16 17.16
N GLU A 490 41.45 -26.95 17.36
CA GLU A 490 40.56 -27.68 18.26
C GLU A 490 39.52 -28.36 17.35
N GLN A 491 39.02 -29.53 17.71
CA GLN A 491 38.16 -30.36 16.86
C GLN A 491 37.17 -31.15 17.71
N PHE A 492 36.02 -31.49 17.15
CA PHE A 492 35.02 -32.30 17.86
C PHE A 492 35.46 -33.76 18.05
N ASP A 493 35.08 -34.34 19.20
CA ASP A 493 35.36 -35.74 19.55
C ASP A 493 34.61 -36.72 18.64
N ASP A 494 33.39 -36.38 18.24
CA ASP A 494 32.58 -37.08 17.22
C ASP A 494 32.20 -36.08 16.11
N LYS A 495 32.28 -36.55 14.86
CA LYS A 495 32.09 -35.79 13.62
C LYS A 495 31.19 -36.51 12.61
N SER A 496 30.53 -37.59 13.05
CA SER A 496 29.60 -38.37 12.23
C SER A 496 28.41 -37.51 11.80
N TYR A 497 27.82 -37.84 10.65
CA TYR A 497 26.56 -37.18 10.22
C TYR A 497 25.41 -37.58 11.13
N GLU A 498 25.50 -38.75 11.73
CA GLU A 498 24.62 -39.33 12.74
C GLU A 498 24.59 -38.45 13.99
N LYS A 499 25.75 -38.20 14.63
CA LYS A 499 25.81 -37.34 15.82
C LYS A 499 25.54 -35.88 15.48
N PHE A 500 26.01 -35.37 14.34
CA PHE A 500 25.73 -33.99 13.92
C PHE A 500 24.22 -33.76 13.70
N ALA A 501 23.52 -34.73 13.09
CA ALA A 501 22.05 -34.68 12.96
C ALA A 501 21.35 -34.78 14.32
N GLU A 502 21.78 -35.68 15.20
CA GLU A 502 21.22 -35.83 16.56
C GLU A 502 21.24 -34.50 17.34
N VAL A 503 22.40 -33.85 17.43
CA VAL A 503 22.54 -32.60 18.21
C VAL A 503 21.87 -31.41 17.53
N LEU A 504 21.82 -31.37 16.20
CA LEU A 504 21.04 -30.36 15.47
C LEU A 504 19.55 -30.50 15.74
N ASN A 505 18.99 -31.72 15.71
CA ASN A 505 17.57 -31.94 15.97
C ASN A 505 17.18 -31.57 17.41
N LYS A 506 17.98 -31.99 18.42
CA LYS A 506 17.85 -31.52 19.81
C LYS A 506 17.86 -29.99 19.92
N THR A 507 18.76 -29.34 19.19
CA THR A 507 18.87 -27.88 19.15
C THR A 507 17.66 -27.23 18.47
N PHE A 508 17.11 -27.85 17.43
CA PHE A 508 15.93 -27.34 16.75
C PHE A 508 14.68 -27.37 17.64
N GLU A 509 14.53 -28.43 18.43
CA GLU A 509 13.46 -28.57 19.43
C GLU A 509 13.62 -27.54 20.56
N ASN A 510 14.77 -27.57 21.25
CA ASN A 510 15.05 -26.73 22.43
C ASN A 510 14.96 -25.21 22.18
N TYR A 511 15.17 -24.75 20.95
CA TYR A 511 15.21 -23.33 20.59
C TYR A 511 14.15 -22.92 19.55
N GLU A 512 13.09 -23.72 19.38
CA GLU A 512 11.94 -23.50 18.48
C GLU A 512 12.32 -23.33 16.99
N ILE A 513 13.46 -23.86 16.55
CA ILE A 513 13.95 -23.79 15.17
C ILE A 513 13.29 -24.91 14.33
N THR A 514 11.99 -25.14 14.52
CA THR A 514 11.30 -26.35 14.05
C THR A 514 10.77 -26.25 12.62
N SER A 515 10.40 -25.04 12.18
CA SER A 515 9.91 -24.79 10.82
C SER A 515 11.03 -24.94 9.77
N CYS A 516 10.64 -25.31 8.55
CA CYS A 516 11.55 -25.55 7.44
C CYS A 516 12.47 -24.33 7.19
N ILE A 517 11.93 -23.10 7.18
CA ILE A 517 12.71 -21.88 6.94
C ILE A 517 13.63 -21.49 8.11
N ARG A 518 13.22 -21.75 9.37
CA ARG A 518 14.10 -21.57 10.54
C ARG A 518 15.32 -22.49 10.45
N LYS A 519 15.13 -23.78 10.10
CA LYS A 519 16.23 -24.75 9.89
C LYS A 519 17.15 -24.32 8.75
N ILE A 520 16.59 -23.91 7.60
CA ILE A 520 17.33 -23.40 6.44
C ILE A 520 18.25 -22.22 6.84
N HIS A 521 17.72 -21.21 7.53
CA HIS A 521 18.53 -20.05 7.92
C HIS A 521 19.59 -20.43 8.96
N PHE A 522 19.22 -21.16 10.02
CA PHE A 522 20.15 -21.56 11.07
C PHE A 522 21.35 -22.35 10.49
N LEU A 523 21.07 -23.38 9.67
CA LEU A 523 22.09 -24.18 9.01
C LEU A 523 22.97 -23.35 8.06
N GLY A 524 22.36 -22.45 7.28
CA GLY A 524 23.10 -21.58 6.35
C GLY A 524 24.00 -20.55 7.03
N GLN A 525 23.62 -20.06 8.22
CA GLN A 525 24.51 -19.22 9.05
C GLN A 525 25.65 -20.05 9.64
N CYS A 526 25.32 -21.18 10.28
CA CYS A 526 26.30 -22.10 10.89
C CYS A 526 27.32 -22.63 9.87
N TYR A 527 26.87 -22.89 8.64
CA TYR A 527 27.71 -23.31 7.52
C TYR A 527 28.78 -22.26 7.20
N HIS A 528 28.47 -20.96 7.22
CA HIS A 528 29.47 -19.92 6.98
C HIS A 528 30.46 -19.79 8.14
N GLU A 529 29.97 -19.64 9.39
CA GLU A 529 30.84 -19.37 10.55
C GLU A 529 31.91 -20.47 10.73
N THR A 530 31.51 -21.73 10.62
CA THR A 530 32.39 -22.92 10.67
C THR A 530 33.29 -23.10 9.44
N GLY A 531 33.28 -22.16 8.49
CA GLY A 531 34.05 -22.25 7.24
C GLY A 531 33.64 -23.43 6.37
N ALA A 532 32.36 -23.55 6.05
CA ALA A 532 31.70 -24.66 5.34
C ALA A 532 31.63 -26.00 6.11
N PHE A 533 31.38 -25.96 7.43
CA PHE A 533 31.45 -27.11 8.36
C PHE A 533 32.82 -27.81 8.37
N MET A 534 33.89 -27.00 8.34
CA MET A 534 35.27 -27.49 8.34
C MET A 534 36.00 -27.24 9.66
N LYS A 535 35.56 -26.29 10.49
CA LYS A 535 36.23 -25.86 11.72
C LYS A 535 35.23 -25.77 12.87
N SER A 536 35.68 -26.02 14.10
CA SER A 536 34.92 -25.77 15.34
C SER A 536 35.48 -24.61 16.18
N VAL A 537 36.58 -23.99 15.73
CA VAL A 537 37.28 -22.88 16.41
C VAL A 537 37.85 -21.87 15.39
N GLU A 538 37.89 -20.62 15.80
CA GLU A 538 38.48 -19.50 15.09
C GLU A 538 40.03 -19.52 15.07
N GLY A 539 40.61 -19.19 13.91
CA GLY A 539 42.04 -18.92 13.76
C GLY A 539 42.96 -20.15 13.77
N LYS A 540 44.27 -19.87 13.77
CA LYS A 540 45.34 -20.88 13.90
C LYS A 540 45.71 -21.09 15.38
N ARG A 541 46.40 -22.19 15.69
CA ARG A 541 46.84 -22.55 17.06
C ARG A 541 47.73 -21.48 17.70
N ASN A 542 48.59 -20.86 16.90
CA ASN A 542 49.58 -19.87 17.33
C ASN A 542 49.17 -18.46 16.89
N GLN A 543 47.86 -18.20 16.80
CA GLN A 543 47.30 -16.90 16.48
C GLN A 543 46.51 -16.40 17.69
N GLU A 544 46.86 -15.22 18.18
CA GLU A 544 46.25 -14.60 19.36
C GLU A 544 45.23 -13.54 18.94
N TYR A 545 44.18 -13.39 19.74
CA TYR A 545 43.14 -12.39 19.58
C TYR A 545 42.91 -11.62 20.89
N SER A 546 42.54 -10.34 20.81
CA SER A 546 42.33 -9.48 21.99
C SER A 546 41.16 -9.90 22.90
N TYR A 547 40.39 -10.90 22.50
CA TYR A 547 39.28 -11.51 23.24
C TYR A 547 39.53 -12.97 23.63
N ASP A 548 40.78 -13.46 23.49
CA ASP A 548 41.16 -14.76 24.05
C ASP A 548 41.04 -14.77 25.59
N PRO A 549 40.69 -15.92 26.21
CA PRO A 549 40.50 -17.24 25.60
C PRO A 549 39.15 -17.43 24.88
N TYR A 550 38.28 -16.42 24.84
CA TYR A 550 36.88 -16.47 24.40
C TYR A 550 36.70 -16.17 22.89
N ARG A 551 37.61 -16.64 22.04
CA ARG A 551 37.48 -16.63 20.57
C ARG A 551 36.28 -17.43 20.05
N GLY A 552 35.93 -17.25 18.78
CA GLY A 552 34.80 -17.95 18.14
C GLY A 552 34.91 -19.48 18.22
N ARG A 553 33.88 -20.14 18.77
CA ARG A 553 33.75 -21.60 18.85
C ARG A 553 32.34 -22.12 18.58
N GLY A 554 32.25 -23.38 18.18
CA GLY A 554 30.98 -24.05 17.89
C GLY A 554 30.33 -23.55 16.60
N PHE A 555 29.11 -23.99 16.30
CA PHE A 555 28.54 -23.80 14.97
C PHE A 555 28.26 -22.33 14.59
N ILE A 556 27.94 -21.47 15.56
CA ILE A 556 27.69 -20.04 15.35
C ILE A 556 28.92 -19.16 15.65
N HIS A 557 30.07 -19.76 15.99
CA HIS A 557 31.26 -19.07 16.50
C HIS A 557 30.96 -18.13 17.70
N LEU A 558 30.49 -18.72 18.81
CA LEU A 558 30.31 -18.04 20.09
C LEU A 558 31.62 -17.35 20.51
N THR A 559 31.57 -16.02 20.66
CA THR A 559 32.74 -15.14 20.87
C THR A 559 32.48 -14.13 22.00
N LEU A 560 33.55 -13.67 22.67
CA LEU A 560 33.56 -12.74 23.81
C LEU A 560 33.06 -13.34 25.14
N GLN A 561 33.77 -13.01 26.23
CA GLN A 561 33.50 -13.51 27.59
C GLN A 561 32.03 -13.35 28.02
N GLY A 562 31.40 -12.22 27.70
CA GLY A 562 29.99 -11.96 28.06
C GLY A 562 29.00 -12.96 27.45
N ASN A 563 29.26 -13.50 26.27
CA ASN A 563 28.40 -14.52 25.65
C ASN A 563 28.69 -15.92 26.23
N TYR A 564 29.95 -16.25 26.51
CA TYR A 564 30.31 -17.49 27.22
C TYR A 564 29.71 -17.53 28.64
N GLN A 565 29.72 -16.40 29.36
CA GLN A 565 29.10 -16.27 30.67
C GLN A 565 27.58 -16.48 30.60
N LYS A 566 26.87 -15.74 29.74
CA LYS A 566 25.41 -15.89 29.60
C LYS A 566 24.98 -17.28 29.12
N PHE A 567 25.79 -17.96 28.29
CA PHE A 567 25.53 -19.35 27.93
C PHE A 567 25.79 -20.32 29.10
N LYS A 568 26.85 -20.12 29.90
CA LYS A 568 27.06 -20.86 31.16
C LYS A 568 25.87 -20.69 32.11
N ASP A 569 25.43 -19.45 32.31
CA ASP A 569 24.33 -19.11 33.23
C ASP A 569 23.00 -19.74 32.80
N ASN A 570 22.79 -19.94 31.49
CA ASN A 570 21.59 -20.59 30.95
C ASN A 570 21.67 -22.12 30.89
N SER A 571 22.85 -22.69 30.66
CA SER A 571 23.03 -24.14 30.38
C SER A 571 23.67 -24.95 31.51
N GLY A 572 24.28 -24.30 32.49
CA GLY A 572 25.05 -24.94 33.57
C GLY A 572 26.45 -25.41 33.18
N TYR A 573 26.81 -25.49 31.89
CA TYR A 573 28.14 -25.90 31.45
C TYR A 573 29.18 -24.82 31.79
N ASP A 574 30.29 -25.20 32.45
CA ASP A 574 31.38 -24.26 32.81
C ASP A 574 32.30 -23.93 31.62
N VAL A 575 31.70 -23.42 30.54
CA VAL A 575 32.39 -22.92 29.35
C VAL A 575 33.19 -21.63 29.61
N VAL A 576 33.00 -20.99 30.78
CA VAL A 576 33.80 -19.82 31.16
C VAL A 576 35.18 -20.26 31.64
N LYS A 577 35.24 -21.29 32.50
CA LYS A 577 36.50 -21.91 32.91
C LYS A 577 37.14 -22.75 31.79
N ASN A 578 36.30 -23.45 31.02
CA ASN A 578 36.72 -24.40 29.99
C ASN A 578 36.12 -24.05 28.60
N PRO A 579 36.48 -22.92 27.96
CA PRO A 579 35.85 -22.47 26.72
C PRO A 579 36.01 -23.44 25.54
N LYS A 580 37.03 -24.33 25.57
CA LYS A 580 37.23 -25.40 24.58
C LYS A 580 36.08 -26.40 24.52
N LEU A 581 35.25 -26.53 25.56
CA LEU A 581 34.06 -27.38 25.51
C LEU A 581 33.14 -27.04 24.33
N VAL A 582 33.11 -25.77 23.89
CA VAL A 582 32.30 -25.30 22.76
C VAL A 582 32.88 -25.69 21.39
N SER A 583 34.16 -26.12 21.31
CA SER A 583 34.85 -26.55 20.09
C SER A 583 35.23 -28.04 20.07
N THR A 584 35.17 -28.76 21.20
CA THR A 584 35.43 -30.21 21.29
C THR A 584 34.16 -31.04 21.53
N ASN A 585 33.21 -30.54 22.33
CA ASN A 585 31.93 -31.23 22.51
C ASN A 585 30.90 -30.71 21.51
N ILE A 586 30.51 -31.57 20.55
CA ILE A 586 29.59 -31.22 19.46
C ILE A 586 28.15 -30.91 19.94
N GLU A 587 27.74 -31.43 21.09
CA GLU A 587 26.43 -31.16 21.69
C GLU A 587 26.40 -29.78 22.37
N ILE A 588 27.46 -29.43 23.11
CA ILE A 588 27.65 -28.08 23.67
C ILE A 588 27.79 -27.03 22.54
N ALA A 589 28.45 -27.39 21.43
CA ALA A 589 28.55 -26.55 20.23
C ALA A 589 27.20 -26.28 19.53
N ALA A 590 26.32 -27.28 19.53
CA ALA A 590 24.95 -27.16 19.01
C ALA A 590 24.09 -26.31 19.95
N MET A 591 24.12 -26.62 21.24
CA MET A 591 23.34 -25.92 22.27
C MET A 591 23.73 -24.45 22.38
N SER A 592 25.01 -24.09 22.34
CA SER A 592 25.45 -22.68 22.38
C SER A 592 25.00 -21.89 21.15
N SER A 593 24.93 -22.56 20.00
CA SER A 593 24.50 -21.96 18.74
C SER A 593 23.00 -21.70 18.72
N GLY A 594 22.18 -22.65 19.17
CA GLY A 594 20.75 -22.44 19.37
C GLY A 594 20.42 -21.44 20.48
N TRP A 595 21.19 -21.46 21.58
CA TRP A 595 21.07 -20.46 22.64
C TRP A 595 21.29 -19.05 22.10
N TYR A 596 22.38 -18.81 21.37
CA TYR A 596 22.66 -17.51 20.77
C TYR A 596 21.54 -17.12 19.80
N TRP A 597 21.09 -18.05 18.95
CA TRP A 597 19.99 -17.82 18.00
C TRP A 597 18.69 -17.35 18.67
N LYS A 598 18.38 -17.84 19.87
CA LYS A 598 17.13 -17.55 20.59
C LYS A 598 17.26 -16.40 21.61
N TYR A 599 18.44 -16.23 22.22
CA TYR A 599 18.63 -15.45 23.46
C TYR A 599 19.81 -14.45 23.47
N ASN A 600 20.48 -14.20 22.34
CA ASN A 600 21.54 -13.16 22.26
C ASN A 600 21.03 -11.74 22.63
N ASP A 601 21.95 -10.81 22.90
CA ASP A 601 21.69 -9.42 23.34
C ASP A 601 20.92 -8.53 22.34
N LYS A 602 20.59 -9.03 21.15
CA LYS A 602 19.75 -8.35 20.14
C LYS A 602 18.39 -9.04 19.96
N GLY A 603 18.17 -10.17 20.63
CA GLY A 603 16.92 -10.92 20.67
C GLY A 603 16.87 -12.10 19.71
N ASN A 604 15.78 -12.85 19.84
CA ASN A 604 15.44 -14.04 19.07
C ASN A 604 15.54 -13.80 17.55
N ILE A 605 16.32 -14.64 16.86
CA ILE A 605 16.57 -14.54 15.41
C ILE A 605 15.48 -15.25 14.59
N ASN A 606 14.72 -16.18 15.18
CA ASN A 606 13.65 -16.92 14.49
C ASN A 606 12.67 -16.02 13.70
N PRO A 607 12.17 -14.87 14.20
CA PRO A 607 11.27 -13.98 13.45
C PRO A 607 11.89 -13.33 12.21
N PHE A 608 13.23 -13.30 12.09
CA PHE A 608 13.91 -12.85 10.86
C PHE A 608 14.07 -14.00 9.85
N ALA A 609 14.20 -15.24 10.32
CA ALA A 609 14.17 -16.44 9.49
C ALA A 609 12.75 -16.75 8.98
N ASP A 610 11.72 -16.61 9.81
CA ASP A 610 10.30 -16.68 9.38
C ASP A 610 9.99 -15.62 8.30
N LYS A 611 10.72 -14.50 8.32
CA LYS A 611 10.67 -13.46 7.29
C LYS A 611 11.58 -13.71 6.07
N ASP A 612 12.24 -14.87 5.96
CA ASP A 612 13.22 -15.18 4.90
C ASP A 612 14.25 -14.04 4.70
N SER A 613 14.64 -13.38 5.79
CA SER A 613 15.47 -12.18 5.73
C SER A 613 16.94 -12.55 5.92
N ILE A 614 17.57 -13.01 4.83
CA ILE A 614 19.00 -13.40 4.83
C ILE A 614 19.87 -12.26 5.37
N PHE A 615 19.55 -11.00 5.03
CA PHE A 615 20.21 -9.82 5.58
C PHE A 615 20.12 -9.74 7.11
N ASP A 616 18.91 -9.84 7.68
CA ASP A 616 18.74 -9.72 9.12
C ASP A 616 19.32 -10.92 9.87
N THR A 617 19.12 -12.17 9.41
CA THR A 617 19.75 -13.32 10.07
C THR A 617 21.27 -13.25 10.02
N SER A 618 21.85 -12.75 8.91
CA SER A 618 23.30 -12.63 8.79
C SER A 618 23.87 -11.48 9.65
N ARG A 619 23.18 -10.33 9.74
CA ARG A 619 23.63 -9.23 10.60
C ARG A 619 23.48 -9.60 12.07
N MET A 620 22.39 -10.26 12.47
CA MET A 620 22.15 -10.63 13.86
C MET A 620 23.18 -11.64 14.40
N VAL A 621 23.72 -12.51 13.53
CA VAL A 621 24.84 -13.40 13.89
C VAL A 621 26.18 -12.64 13.92
N ASN A 622 26.55 -11.93 12.84
CA ASN A 622 27.93 -11.46 12.67
C ASN A 622 28.16 -9.97 13.02
N LYS A 623 27.18 -9.09 12.78
CA LYS A 623 27.33 -7.64 12.96
C LYS A 623 25.97 -6.93 13.08
N PRO A 624 25.32 -6.92 14.26
CA PRO A 624 23.92 -6.54 14.37
C PRO A 624 23.57 -5.12 13.90
N ASN A 625 24.53 -4.19 14.00
CA ASN A 625 24.40 -2.80 13.58
C ASN A 625 24.69 -2.59 12.07
N ALA A 626 24.87 -3.65 11.27
CA ALA A 626 25.11 -3.53 9.84
C ALA A 626 23.87 -2.96 9.11
N THR A 627 24.09 -1.94 8.28
CA THR A 627 23.09 -1.35 7.37
C THR A 627 23.32 -1.71 5.91
N LYS A 628 24.41 -2.43 5.61
CA LYS A 628 24.81 -2.87 4.25
C LYS A 628 25.35 -4.30 4.28
N SER A 629 24.96 -5.12 3.31
CA SER A 629 25.36 -6.52 3.17
C SER A 629 26.89 -6.69 3.12
N SER A 630 27.59 -5.82 2.38
CA SER A 630 29.05 -5.79 2.28
C SER A 630 29.79 -5.52 3.59
N SER A 631 29.09 -5.13 4.66
CA SER A 631 29.69 -4.94 5.99
C SER A 631 29.60 -6.16 6.90
N ILE A 632 28.93 -7.24 6.43
CA ILE A 632 28.72 -8.53 7.11
C ILE A 632 29.69 -9.55 6.51
N ASN A 633 30.43 -10.29 7.35
CA ASN A 633 31.43 -11.25 6.86
C ASN A 633 30.78 -12.38 6.04
N GLY A 634 31.36 -12.67 4.87
CA GLY A 634 30.93 -13.73 3.95
C GLY A 634 29.44 -13.72 3.56
N TYR A 635 28.80 -12.54 3.48
CA TYR A 635 27.37 -12.44 3.16
C TYR A 635 26.95 -13.29 1.94
N ASN A 636 27.74 -13.27 0.87
CA ASN A 636 27.45 -14.03 -0.36
C ASN A 636 27.51 -15.56 -0.13
N GLN A 637 28.39 -16.06 0.75
CA GLN A 637 28.41 -17.47 1.15
C GLN A 637 27.14 -17.84 1.92
N ARG A 638 26.67 -16.98 2.83
CA ARG A 638 25.42 -17.18 3.57
C ARG A 638 24.21 -17.22 2.62
N VAL A 639 24.15 -16.30 1.64
CA VAL A 639 23.12 -16.27 0.59
C VAL A 639 23.14 -17.57 -0.23
N ASN A 640 24.30 -17.99 -0.74
CA ASN A 640 24.41 -19.19 -1.57
C ASN A 640 24.06 -20.46 -0.79
N ALA A 641 24.49 -20.58 0.47
CA ALA A 641 24.17 -21.69 1.35
C ALA A 641 22.66 -21.77 1.65
N ILE A 642 22.04 -20.65 2.04
CA ILE A 642 20.60 -20.59 2.32
C ILE A 642 19.78 -20.93 1.08
N ASN A 643 20.13 -20.40 -0.09
CA ASN A 643 19.42 -20.69 -1.33
C ASN A 643 19.61 -22.15 -1.79
N ALA A 644 20.78 -22.76 -1.60
CA ALA A 644 20.98 -24.19 -1.84
C ALA A 644 20.13 -25.06 -0.89
N LEU A 645 20.03 -24.68 0.38
CA LEU A 645 19.15 -25.36 1.34
C LEU A 645 17.67 -25.22 0.97
N LYS A 646 17.19 -24.06 0.48
CA LYS A 646 15.82 -23.93 -0.03
C LYS A 646 15.51 -24.94 -1.13
N THR A 647 16.45 -25.20 -2.04
CA THR A 647 16.32 -26.22 -3.08
C THR A 647 16.22 -27.63 -2.49
N VAL A 648 17.10 -27.99 -1.54
CA VAL A 648 17.07 -29.32 -0.89
C VAL A 648 15.79 -29.54 -0.07
N PHE A 649 15.32 -28.50 0.63
CA PHE A 649 14.09 -28.52 1.42
C PHE A 649 12.81 -28.40 0.57
N GLN A 650 12.94 -28.14 -0.74
CA GLN A 650 11.83 -27.81 -1.66
C GLN A 650 10.94 -26.69 -1.10
N TYR A 651 11.56 -25.66 -0.53
CA TYR A 651 10.89 -24.53 0.12
C TYR A 651 10.51 -23.44 -0.89
N PRO A 652 9.30 -22.85 -0.84
CA PRO A 652 8.23 -23.09 0.15
C PRO A 652 7.32 -24.29 -0.18
N GLN A 653 7.42 -24.86 -1.39
CA GLN A 653 6.39 -25.73 -1.98
C GLN A 653 5.91 -26.89 -1.09
N ASN A 654 6.82 -27.57 -0.39
CA ASN A 654 6.44 -28.72 0.44
C ASN A 654 6.19 -28.35 1.93
N CYS A 655 6.30 -27.09 2.34
CA CYS A 655 6.47 -26.70 3.76
C CYS A 655 5.18 -26.74 4.61
N CYS A 656 4.97 -27.79 5.43
CA CYS A 656 3.76 -27.96 6.27
C CYS A 656 3.37 -26.72 7.10
N ASN A 657 4.36 -26.08 7.74
CA ASN A 657 4.12 -25.06 8.76
C ASN A 657 3.69 -23.70 8.21
N LEU A 658 3.40 -23.62 6.91
CA LEU A 658 2.66 -22.52 6.31
C LEU A 658 1.16 -22.57 6.66
N ASN A 659 0.64 -23.74 7.06
CA ASN A 659 -0.81 -23.95 7.25
C ASN A 659 -1.21 -24.27 8.70
N LYS A 660 -1.50 -23.23 9.49
CA LYS A 660 -2.47 -23.32 10.62
C LYS A 660 -3.83 -22.71 10.23
N LYS A 661 -4.38 -23.26 9.13
CA LYS A 661 -5.59 -22.83 8.39
C LYS A 661 -5.40 -21.47 7.69
N GLU A 662 -5.99 -21.25 6.52
CA GLU A 662 -7.10 -21.97 5.88
C GLU A 662 -6.71 -23.23 5.07
N LYS A 663 -7.69 -24.11 4.76
CA LYS A 663 -7.55 -25.19 3.77
C LYS A 663 -8.06 -24.68 2.40
N PRO A 664 -7.62 -25.27 1.27
CA PRO A 664 -7.52 -24.55 0.00
C PRO A 664 -8.86 -24.22 -0.67
N LYS A 665 -8.89 -23.07 -1.35
CA LYS A 665 -9.78 -22.76 -2.46
C LYS A 665 -8.94 -22.39 -3.68
N GLU A 666 -9.15 -23.12 -4.78
CA GLU A 666 -8.84 -22.83 -6.19
C GLU A 666 -7.66 -21.90 -6.54
N ASN A 667 -6.58 -22.50 -7.07
CA ASN A 667 -5.59 -21.92 -8.00
C ASN A 667 -5.51 -20.38 -8.16
N LYS A 668 -4.87 -19.69 -7.19
CA LYS A 668 -4.15 -18.42 -7.46
C LYS A 668 -2.65 -18.61 -7.23
N LEU A 669 -1.86 -18.48 -8.29
CA LEU A 669 -0.39 -18.61 -8.26
C LEU A 669 0.32 -17.33 -7.72
N CYS A 670 -0.42 -16.49 -6.99
CA CYS A 670 -0.09 -15.08 -6.80
C CYS A 670 0.32 -14.73 -5.37
N PRO A 671 1.16 -13.70 -5.19
CA PRO A 671 1.46 -13.08 -3.91
C PRO A 671 0.25 -12.89 -2.99
N ASN A 672 0.43 -13.29 -1.73
CA ASN A 672 -0.61 -13.17 -0.70
C ASN A 672 -1.07 -11.72 -0.51
N GLY A 673 -2.38 -11.50 -0.43
CA GLY A 673 -2.99 -10.18 -0.24
C GLY A 673 -3.04 -9.28 -1.50
N LEU A 674 -2.95 -9.87 -2.70
CA LEU A 674 -2.99 -9.15 -3.98
C LEU A 674 -3.95 -9.80 -4.99
N ASP A 675 -5.25 -9.49 -4.88
CA ASP A 675 -6.29 -10.19 -5.66
C ASP A 675 -6.28 -9.97 -7.18
N ASP A 676 -5.82 -8.81 -7.64
CA ASP A 676 -5.72 -8.40 -9.06
C ASP A 676 -4.38 -8.76 -9.73
N CYS A 677 -3.52 -9.53 -9.07
CA CYS A 677 -2.09 -9.62 -9.40
C CYS A 677 -1.85 -10.39 -10.72
N ILE A 678 -0.88 -9.94 -11.53
CA ILE A 678 -0.74 -10.34 -12.96
C ILE A 678 -0.20 -11.76 -13.21
N CYS A 679 -0.18 -12.57 -12.16
CA CYS A 679 0.52 -13.85 -12.03
C CYS A 679 -0.44 -15.05 -12.10
N SER A 680 -1.60 -14.89 -12.75
CA SER A 680 -2.44 -16.03 -13.13
C SER A 680 -1.63 -17.02 -13.98
N ILE A 681 -1.96 -18.32 -13.84
CA ILE A 681 -1.23 -19.43 -14.49
C ILE A 681 -1.17 -19.24 -16.02
N THR A 682 -2.15 -18.54 -16.58
CA THR A 682 -2.12 -17.93 -17.91
C THR A 682 -2.26 -16.41 -17.82
N PHE A 683 -1.41 -15.71 -18.58
CA PHE A 683 -1.67 -14.37 -19.10
C PHE A 683 -1.29 -14.36 -20.57
N ASP A 684 -2.05 -13.67 -21.40
CA ASP A 684 -1.83 -13.68 -22.84
C ASP A 684 -0.57 -12.87 -23.20
N VAL A 685 0.27 -13.46 -24.07
CA VAL A 685 1.44 -12.78 -24.65
C VAL A 685 1.28 -12.73 -26.16
N LYS A 686 0.50 -11.75 -26.65
CA LYS A 686 0.27 -11.58 -28.09
C LYS A 686 1.39 -10.75 -28.71
N ASN A 687 1.99 -11.27 -29.77
CA ASN A 687 3.14 -10.65 -30.48
C ASN A 687 4.30 -10.25 -29.55
N GLY A 688 4.53 -11.01 -28.46
CA GLY A 688 5.59 -10.74 -27.47
C GLY A 688 5.29 -9.65 -26.44
N PHE A 689 4.05 -9.16 -26.36
CA PHE A 689 3.60 -8.21 -25.33
C PHE A 689 2.54 -8.84 -24.42
N ILE A 690 2.62 -8.56 -23.12
CA ILE A 690 1.65 -9.02 -22.13
C ILE A 690 0.34 -8.24 -22.31
N GLU A 691 -0.75 -8.94 -22.58
CA GLU A 691 -2.10 -8.40 -22.59
C GLU A 691 -2.75 -8.59 -21.23
N HIS A 692 -2.46 -7.66 -20.30
CA HIS A 692 -3.09 -7.62 -18.98
C HIS A 692 -3.34 -6.19 -18.53
N VAL A 693 -4.47 -5.92 -17.86
CA VAL A 693 -4.93 -4.56 -17.52
C VAL A 693 -3.94 -3.75 -16.67
N ARG A 694 -3.06 -4.42 -15.92
CA ARG A 694 -1.99 -3.81 -15.09
C ARG A 694 -0.65 -3.61 -15.83
N VAL A 695 -0.49 -4.08 -17.07
CA VAL A 695 0.72 -3.88 -17.89
C VAL A 695 0.42 -2.88 -19.01
N MET A 696 1.07 -1.72 -18.97
CA MET A 696 1.01 -0.74 -20.06
C MET A 696 2.06 -1.07 -21.14
N LYS A 697 1.64 -1.20 -22.40
CA LYS A 697 2.57 -1.31 -23.53
C LYS A 697 3.10 0.07 -23.93
N ASN A 698 4.40 0.31 -23.78
CA ASN A 698 5.10 1.51 -24.25
C ASN A 698 6.38 1.10 -25.00
N HIS A 699 6.19 0.46 -26.15
CA HIS A 699 7.25 -0.16 -26.94
C HIS A 699 8.34 0.84 -27.34
N VAL A 700 9.60 0.46 -27.12
CA VAL A 700 10.81 1.20 -27.47
C VAL A 700 11.66 0.31 -28.40
N PRO A 701 11.40 0.31 -29.72
CA PRO A 701 12.08 -0.61 -30.64
C PRO A 701 13.62 -0.45 -30.67
N VAL A 702 14.15 0.73 -30.34
CA VAL A 702 15.58 1.02 -30.41
C VAL A 702 16.44 0.26 -29.38
N ILE A 703 15.84 -0.30 -28.32
CA ILE A 703 16.57 -1.14 -27.34
C ILE A 703 16.51 -2.65 -27.64
N GLU A 704 15.96 -3.06 -28.80
CA GLU A 704 15.74 -4.46 -29.19
C GLU A 704 16.86 -4.99 -30.11
N HIS A 705 17.87 -5.61 -29.50
CA HIS A 705 19.12 -6.04 -30.14
C HIS A 705 19.06 -7.48 -30.66
N GLY A 706 18.14 -7.72 -31.59
CA GLY A 706 17.91 -9.03 -32.19
C GLY A 706 16.92 -9.90 -31.39
N ASN A 707 16.81 -11.17 -31.76
CA ASN A 707 15.84 -12.11 -31.20
C ASN A 707 16.53 -13.08 -30.20
N PHE A 708 15.79 -13.58 -29.22
CA PHE A 708 16.18 -14.84 -28.57
C PHE A 708 16.09 -16.00 -29.58
N LYS A 709 16.91 -17.04 -29.43
CA LYS A 709 16.84 -18.24 -30.30
C LYS A 709 15.54 -19.01 -30.06
N ASP A 710 15.20 -19.19 -28.79
CA ASP A 710 13.88 -19.50 -28.27
C ASP A 710 13.75 -18.68 -26.97
N SER A 711 12.76 -17.79 -26.85
CA SER A 711 12.61 -16.98 -25.64
C SER A 711 12.25 -17.82 -24.40
N LYS A 712 11.54 -18.94 -24.55
CA LYS A 712 11.16 -19.80 -23.41
C LYS A 712 12.30 -20.70 -22.95
N ALA A 713 13.12 -21.22 -23.86
CA ALA A 713 14.28 -22.05 -23.48
C ALA A 713 15.55 -21.23 -23.13
N ASN A 714 15.74 -20.03 -23.68
CA ASN A 714 16.96 -19.24 -23.45
C ASN A 714 16.91 -18.36 -22.19
N VAL A 715 15.74 -17.90 -21.74
CA VAL A 715 15.65 -17.01 -20.56
C VAL A 715 15.84 -17.82 -19.27
N GLN A 716 16.93 -17.55 -18.56
CA GLN A 716 17.39 -18.27 -17.38
C GLN A 716 17.28 -17.44 -16.09
N LYS A 717 17.13 -16.11 -16.19
CA LYS A 717 17.02 -15.19 -15.04
C LYS A 717 16.07 -14.03 -15.30
N ILE A 718 15.43 -13.56 -14.25
CA ILE A 718 14.76 -12.24 -14.17
C ILE A 718 15.69 -11.32 -13.38
N ILE A 719 16.15 -10.22 -13.99
CA ILE A 719 17.15 -9.32 -13.37
C ILE A 719 16.47 -8.04 -12.89
N LEU A 720 16.71 -7.66 -11.65
CA LEU A 720 16.17 -6.46 -11.03
C LEU A 720 17.18 -5.31 -11.11
N HIS A 721 16.68 -4.12 -11.44
CA HIS A 721 17.43 -2.87 -11.58
C HIS A 721 16.72 -1.70 -10.87
N ARG A 722 17.49 -0.67 -10.48
CA ARG A 722 17.00 0.65 -10.06
C ARG A 722 17.57 1.68 -11.01
N THR A 723 16.71 2.56 -11.49
CA THR A 723 17.11 3.61 -12.42
C THR A 723 17.80 4.76 -11.69
N ALA A 724 18.59 5.58 -12.38
CA ALA A 724 19.22 6.78 -11.80
C ALA A 724 18.31 8.04 -11.82
N GLY A 725 17.02 7.90 -12.15
CA GLY A 725 16.09 9.01 -12.41
C GLY A 725 14.71 8.89 -11.76
N GLY A 726 14.09 10.03 -11.43
CA GLY A 726 12.89 10.06 -10.59
C GLY A 726 11.56 9.59 -11.21
N THR A 727 11.48 9.33 -12.53
CA THR A 727 10.21 8.99 -13.21
C THR A 727 10.35 7.94 -14.31
N THR A 728 9.26 7.18 -14.54
CA THR A 728 9.13 6.20 -15.64
C THR A 728 9.43 6.81 -17.00
N GLN A 729 8.95 8.03 -17.26
CA GLN A 729 9.18 8.72 -18.52
C GLN A 729 10.63 9.19 -18.69
N ALA A 730 11.33 9.56 -17.61
CA ALA A 730 12.75 9.90 -17.68
C ALA A 730 13.60 8.67 -18.03
N CYS A 731 13.32 7.52 -17.42
CA CYS A 731 13.90 6.23 -17.78
C CYS A 731 13.65 5.88 -19.27
N ILE A 732 12.40 5.93 -19.73
CA ILE A 732 12.04 5.64 -21.13
C ILE A 732 12.68 6.64 -22.11
N ASN A 733 12.86 7.91 -21.72
CA ASN A 733 13.59 8.89 -22.51
C ASN A 733 15.09 8.57 -22.59
N ALA A 734 15.70 8.08 -21.51
CA ALA A 734 17.10 7.62 -21.52
C ALA A 734 17.28 6.39 -22.43
N PHE A 735 16.34 5.44 -22.40
CA PHE A 735 16.34 4.29 -23.33
C PHE A 735 16.21 4.73 -24.80
N LYS A 736 15.35 5.73 -25.07
CA LYS A 736 15.17 6.32 -26.43
C LYS A 736 16.34 7.18 -26.90
N GLY A 737 17.09 7.81 -25.99
CA GLY A 737 18.27 8.62 -26.31
C GLY A 737 19.58 7.82 -26.37
N GLY A 738 19.63 6.66 -25.72
CA GLY A 738 20.82 5.82 -25.61
C GLY A 738 21.99 6.51 -24.90
N ARG A 739 23.20 6.01 -25.14
CA ARG A 739 24.47 6.55 -24.61
C ARG A 739 25.50 6.69 -25.73
N LYS A 740 26.19 7.83 -25.83
CA LYS A 740 27.33 7.97 -26.75
C LYS A 740 28.44 6.98 -26.41
N ASN A 741 28.88 6.21 -27.40
CA ASN A 741 29.91 5.19 -27.27
C ASN A 741 31.29 5.72 -27.69
N LYS A 742 32.36 4.95 -27.43
CA LYS A 742 33.75 5.36 -27.72
C LYS A 742 34.05 5.56 -29.21
N LYS A 743 33.18 5.12 -30.13
CA LYS A 743 33.30 5.27 -31.58
C LYS A 743 32.41 6.41 -32.13
N GLY A 744 31.81 7.23 -31.26
CA GLY A 744 30.92 8.34 -31.63
C GLY A 744 29.48 7.95 -31.95
N GLY A 745 29.17 6.64 -32.01
CA GLY A 745 27.80 6.13 -32.16
C GLY A 745 26.98 6.20 -30.87
N ILE A 746 25.74 5.72 -30.92
CA ILE A 746 24.83 5.65 -29.78
C ILE A 746 24.51 4.19 -29.47
N ASP A 747 24.84 3.75 -28.26
CA ASP A 747 24.44 2.47 -27.70
C ASP A 747 23.07 2.64 -27.01
N TYR A 748 22.01 2.08 -27.59
CA TYR A 748 20.67 2.10 -26.99
C TYR A 748 20.56 0.97 -25.97
N TYR A 749 20.44 1.32 -24.69
CA TYR A 749 20.35 0.38 -23.57
C TYR A 749 18.99 0.49 -22.89
N GLY A 750 18.54 -0.58 -22.26
CA GLY A 750 17.27 -0.59 -21.54
C GLY A 750 16.77 -1.99 -21.20
N THR A 751 15.70 -2.05 -20.41
CA THR A 751 15.05 -3.26 -19.90
C THR A 751 13.79 -3.63 -20.69
N HIS A 752 13.24 -4.83 -20.44
CA HIS A 752 11.95 -5.23 -21.03
C HIS A 752 10.77 -4.59 -20.30
N PHE A 753 10.92 -4.28 -19.00
CA PHE A 753 9.92 -3.62 -18.18
C PHE A 753 10.50 -2.45 -17.38
N VAL A 754 9.65 -1.46 -17.08
CA VAL A 754 9.89 -0.36 -16.15
C VAL A 754 8.68 -0.27 -15.20
N VAL A 755 8.89 -0.23 -13.89
CA VAL A 755 7.82 -0.06 -12.88
C VAL A 755 7.93 1.30 -12.20
N GLY A 756 6.90 2.14 -12.37
CA GLY A 756 6.82 3.50 -11.83
C GLY A 756 6.66 3.57 -10.31
N LYS A 757 6.71 4.76 -9.70
CA LYS A 757 6.52 4.94 -8.24
C LYS A 757 5.09 4.68 -7.76
N ASP A 758 4.17 4.81 -8.70
CA ASP A 758 2.76 4.42 -8.71
C ASP A 758 2.53 2.90 -8.86
N GLY A 759 3.60 2.10 -8.85
CA GLY A 759 3.54 0.66 -9.12
C GLY A 759 3.10 0.32 -10.54
N VAL A 760 3.01 1.27 -11.48
CA VAL A 760 2.51 0.99 -12.83
C VAL A 760 3.57 0.23 -13.63
N ILE A 761 3.25 -1.00 -14.02
CA ILE A 761 4.12 -1.85 -14.85
C ILE A 761 4.02 -1.36 -16.30
N THR A 762 5.15 -0.99 -16.89
CA THR A 762 5.26 -0.58 -18.29
C THR A 762 6.17 -1.55 -19.03
N GLN A 763 5.66 -2.25 -20.04
CA GLN A 763 6.49 -3.08 -20.92
C GLN A 763 7.10 -2.21 -22.03
N THR A 764 8.43 -2.16 -22.06
CA THR A 764 9.24 -1.36 -22.99
C THR A 764 9.80 -2.15 -24.16
N ALA A 765 10.03 -3.46 -24.02
CA ALA A 765 10.50 -4.33 -25.11
C ALA A 765 9.72 -5.64 -25.21
N ASN A 766 9.69 -6.20 -26.41
CA ASN A 766 9.07 -7.46 -26.78
C ASN A 766 9.78 -8.65 -26.12
N LEU A 767 9.04 -9.62 -25.54
CA LEU A 767 9.59 -10.78 -24.82
C LEU A 767 10.35 -11.79 -25.71
N SER A 768 10.27 -11.67 -27.03
CA SER A 768 11.07 -12.43 -28.01
C SER A 768 12.34 -11.69 -28.47
N LYS A 769 12.57 -10.46 -27.99
CA LYS A 769 13.72 -9.62 -28.33
C LYS A 769 14.74 -9.55 -27.20
N ILE A 770 16.01 -9.53 -27.56
CA ILE A 770 17.11 -9.30 -26.61
C ILE A 770 17.17 -7.80 -26.30
N THR A 771 17.37 -7.43 -25.04
CA THR A 771 17.65 -6.03 -24.64
C THR A 771 19.01 -5.91 -23.97
N TRP A 772 19.66 -4.75 -24.11
CA TRP A 772 20.93 -4.47 -23.46
C TRP A 772 20.71 -3.85 -22.07
N HIS A 773 20.59 -4.72 -21.06
CA HIS A 773 20.36 -4.34 -19.65
C HIS A 773 21.46 -4.84 -18.70
N CYS A 774 22.01 -6.05 -18.91
CA CYS A 774 23.05 -6.66 -18.07
C CYS A 774 24.13 -7.33 -18.93
N ALA A 775 25.38 -6.84 -18.82
CA ALA A 775 26.51 -7.41 -19.55
C ALA A 775 26.68 -8.92 -19.24
N GLY A 776 27.04 -9.71 -20.24
CA GLY A 776 27.12 -11.18 -20.14
C GLY A 776 25.77 -11.92 -20.11
N TRP A 777 24.67 -11.26 -19.74
CA TRP A 777 23.37 -11.91 -19.49
C TRP A 777 22.24 -11.52 -20.44
N ASN A 778 22.37 -10.43 -21.20
CA ASN A 778 21.36 -9.93 -22.16
C ASN A 778 20.62 -11.01 -22.98
N SER A 779 21.34 -12.01 -23.52
CA SER A 779 20.78 -13.09 -24.37
C SER A 779 20.18 -14.28 -23.59
N LYS A 780 20.11 -14.17 -22.26
CA LYS A 780 19.64 -15.21 -21.32
C LYS A 780 18.75 -14.68 -20.19
N SER A 781 18.28 -13.44 -20.26
CA SER A 781 17.59 -12.83 -19.12
C SER A 781 16.60 -11.73 -19.49
N VAL A 782 15.67 -11.47 -18.57
CA VAL A 782 14.67 -10.41 -18.67
C VAL A 782 14.85 -9.39 -17.55
N GLY A 783 15.42 -8.23 -17.88
CA GLY A 783 15.54 -7.10 -16.97
C GLY A 783 14.22 -6.38 -16.67
N ILE A 784 14.03 -6.02 -15.40
CA ILE A 784 12.98 -5.15 -14.86
C ILE A 784 13.65 -3.94 -14.18
N GLU A 785 13.36 -2.74 -14.67
CA GLU A 785 13.80 -1.46 -14.11
C GLU A 785 12.75 -0.90 -13.14
N VAL A 786 13.15 -0.37 -11.99
CA VAL A 786 12.19 0.13 -10.97
C VAL A 786 12.54 1.55 -10.55
N VAL A 787 11.57 2.46 -10.66
CA VAL A 787 11.80 3.92 -10.61
C VAL A 787 12.09 4.45 -9.19
N GLY A 788 13.26 5.02 -8.97
CA GLY A 788 13.66 5.67 -7.72
C GLY A 788 14.95 6.44 -7.92
N PHE A 789 15.31 7.34 -7.00
CA PHE A 789 16.59 8.05 -7.08
C PHE A 789 17.72 7.24 -6.42
N ALA A 790 18.94 7.37 -6.96
CA ALA A 790 20.15 7.18 -6.17
C ALA A 790 20.26 8.32 -5.15
N VAL A 791 20.75 8.05 -3.94
CA VAL A 791 20.90 9.07 -2.88
C VAL A 791 22.34 9.20 -2.39
N ASP A 792 22.71 10.42 -2.01
CA ASP A 792 24.00 10.77 -1.44
C ASP A 792 24.12 10.34 0.04
N LYS A 793 25.28 10.63 0.66
CA LYS A 793 25.55 10.31 2.07
C LYS A 793 24.60 10.99 3.08
N ASN A 794 23.81 11.97 2.63
CA ASN A 794 22.85 12.74 3.43
C ASN A 794 21.38 12.34 3.12
N GLY A 795 21.16 11.33 2.27
CA GLY A 795 19.84 10.89 1.83
C GLY A 795 19.20 11.77 0.73
N LYS A 796 19.94 12.72 0.14
CA LYS A 796 19.44 13.59 -0.94
C LYS A 796 19.64 12.93 -2.31
N PRO A 797 18.70 13.09 -3.27
CA PRO A 797 18.87 12.58 -4.63
C PRO A 797 20.19 13.03 -5.29
N THR A 798 20.90 12.10 -5.92
CA THR A 798 22.13 12.35 -6.68
C THR A 798 22.13 11.63 -8.03
N LEU A 799 22.95 12.12 -8.96
CA LEU A 799 23.25 11.49 -10.25
C LEU A 799 24.54 10.65 -10.23
N GLY A 800 25.18 10.49 -9.07
CA GLY A 800 26.37 9.64 -8.89
C GLY A 800 27.65 10.15 -9.57
N LEU A 801 27.69 11.42 -9.99
CA LEU A 801 28.81 11.98 -10.75
C LEU A 801 30.11 11.97 -9.92
N LYS A 802 31.15 11.32 -10.46
CA LYS A 802 32.49 11.26 -9.85
C LYS A 802 33.01 12.67 -9.54
N GLY A 803 33.44 12.86 -8.29
CA GLY A 803 34.01 14.13 -7.82
C GLY A 803 33.00 15.18 -7.33
N GLN A 804 31.68 14.94 -7.42
CA GLN A 804 30.67 15.90 -6.95
C GLN A 804 29.79 15.35 -5.81
N ASN A 805 29.01 14.29 -6.05
CA ASN A 805 28.21 13.62 -5.02
C ASN A 805 28.05 12.12 -5.35
N PRO A 806 28.87 11.22 -4.76
CA PRO A 806 28.80 9.79 -5.03
C PRO A 806 27.50 9.17 -4.50
N VAL A 807 27.09 8.05 -5.11
CA VAL A 807 25.96 7.24 -4.60
C VAL A 807 26.36 6.61 -3.26
N ALA A 808 25.54 6.82 -2.24
CA ALA A 808 25.69 6.17 -0.93
C ALA A 808 24.58 5.15 -0.64
N GLY A 809 23.46 5.21 -1.36
CA GLY A 809 22.35 4.27 -1.30
C GLY A 809 21.28 4.58 -2.35
N TRP A 810 20.10 4.01 -2.18
CA TRP A 810 18.98 4.16 -3.10
C TRP A 810 17.69 4.51 -2.35
N GLU A 811 16.78 5.20 -3.04
CA GLU A 811 15.44 5.48 -2.55
C GLU A 811 14.63 4.18 -2.41
N ASN A 812 14.06 3.96 -1.22
CA ASN A 812 13.17 2.84 -0.92
C ASN A 812 12.03 2.73 -1.95
N LEU A 813 11.54 1.50 -2.16
CA LEU A 813 10.36 1.28 -2.99
C LEU A 813 9.10 1.73 -2.24
N THR A 814 8.11 2.25 -2.98
CA THR A 814 6.75 2.38 -2.46
C THR A 814 6.13 1.00 -2.27
N GLU A 815 5.07 0.91 -1.46
CA GLU A 815 4.35 -0.35 -1.28
C GLU A 815 3.75 -0.85 -2.61
N GLU A 816 3.23 0.06 -3.43
CA GLU A 816 2.74 -0.21 -4.78
C GLU A 816 3.85 -0.73 -5.72
N GLN A 817 5.07 -0.17 -5.64
CA GLN A 817 6.23 -0.70 -6.35
C GLN A 817 6.55 -2.13 -5.93
N ALA A 818 6.64 -2.39 -4.64
CA ALA A 818 6.96 -3.73 -4.13
C ALA A 818 5.90 -4.75 -4.57
N LYS A 819 4.62 -4.41 -4.41
CA LYS A 819 3.47 -5.22 -4.83
C LYS A 819 3.49 -5.52 -6.34
N SER A 820 3.63 -4.50 -7.19
CA SER A 820 3.62 -4.68 -8.65
C SER A 820 4.86 -5.36 -9.20
N VAL A 821 6.05 -5.12 -8.65
CA VAL A 821 7.26 -5.87 -9.04
C VAL A 821 7.12 -7.33 -8.62
N ALA A 822 6.56 -7.64 -7.43
CA ALA A 822 6.28 -9.02 -7.04
C ALA A 822 5.27 -9.71 -7.99
N CYS A 823 4.19 -9.02 -8.38
CA CYS A 823 3.25 -9.52 -9.39
C CYS A 823 3.95 -9.84 -10.72
N LEU A 824 4.77 -8.91 -11.23
CA LEU A 824 5.48 -9.06 -12.49
C LEU A 824 6.53 -10.18 -12.45
N VAL A 825 7.28 -10.28 -11.36
CA VAL A 825 8.28 -11.33 -11.17
C VAL A 825 7.63 -12.70 -11.14
N MET A 826 6.56 -12.90 -10.36
CA MET A 826 5.84 -14.19 -10.32
C MET A 826 5.25 -14.57 -11.69
N ALA A 827 4.71 -13.59 -12.42
CA ALA A 827 4.19 -13.80 -13.78
C ALA A 827 5.29 -14.23 -14.76
N LEU A 828 6.41 -13.50 -14.82
CA LEU A 828 7.53 -13.84 -15.72
C LEU A 828 8.17 -15.18 -15.35
N LEU A 829 8.32 -15.48 -14.06
CA LEU A 829 8.78 -16.80 -13.59
C LEU A 829 7.86 -17.91 -14.13
N SER A 830 6.54 -17.77 -14.01
CA SER A 830 5.57 -18.74 -14.54
C SER A 830 5.64 -18.88 -16.06
N PHE A 831 5.79 -17.77 -16.80
CA PHE A 831 5.81 -17.78 -18.28
C PHE A 831 7.06 -18.43 -18.88
N TYR A 832 8.21 -18.29 -18.21
CA TYR A 832 9.50 -18.88 -18.57
C TYR A 832 9.79 -20.22 -17.87
N SER A 833 8.84 -20.77 -17.10
CA SER A 833 9.03 -22.00 -16.30
C SER A 833 10.22 -21.95 -15.33
N LEU A 834 10.46 -20.79 -14.72
CA LEU A 834 11.56 -20.52 -13.81
C LEU A 834 11.09 -20.50 -12.34
N ASP A 835 11.96 -20.93 -11.42
CA ASP A 835 11.69 -20.87 -9.98
C ASP A 835 12.23 -19.58 -9.32
N LYS A 836 11.84 -19.34 -8.06
CA LYS A 836 12.20 -18.11 -7.30
C LYS A 836 13.72 -17.89 -7.14
N SER A 837 14.58 -18.89 -7.30
CA SER A 837 16.06 -18.73 -7.33
C SER A 837 16.60 -18.09 -8.61
N LYS A 838 15.76 -17.90 -9.64
CA LYS A 838 16.12 -17.28 -10.93
C LYS A 838 15.90 -15.77 -10.94
N ILE A 839 15.42 -15.20 -9.84
CA ILE A 839 15.43 -13.75 -9.59
C ILE A 839 16.86 -13.37 -9.19
N ASP A 840 17.41 -12.31 -9.79
CA ASP A 840 18.74 -11.80 -9.43
C ASP A 840 18.83 -10.27 -9.51
N CYS A 841 19.92 -9.72 -9.02
CA CYS A 841 20.20 -8.28 -8.98
C CYS A 841 21.34 -7.94 -9.96
N HIS A 842 21.25 -6.80 -10.64
CA HIS A 842 22.24 -6.42 -11.66
C HIS A 842 23.68 -6.42 -11.14
N GLU A 843 23.90 -5.90 -9.93
CA GLU A 843 25.20 -5.81 -9.27
C GLU A 843 25.80 -7.16 -8.83
N HIS A 844 25.04 -8.25 -8.90
CA HIS A 844 25.56 -9.61 -8.70
C HIS A 844 26.10 -10.24 -9.98
N LEU A 845 25.73 -9.69 -11.14
CA LEU A 845 25.93 -10.31 -12.46
C LEU A 845 26.84 -9.50 -13.39
N ALA A 846 26.91 -8.18 -13.20
CA ALA A 846 27.79 -7.27 -13.93
C ALA A 846 28.24 -6.10 -13.06
N ALA A 847 29.33 -5.44 -13.43
CA ALA A 847 29.88 -4.30 -12.68
C ALA A 847 28.88 -3.12 -12.65
N LYS A 848 28.33 -2.84 -11.46
CA LYS A 848 27.28 -1.84 -11.23
C LYS A 848 27.34 -1.27 -9.80
N GLU A 849 26.59 -0.21 -9.56
CA GLU A 849 26.47 0.42 -8.23
C GLU A 849 25.75 -0.51 -7.24
N VAL A 850 26.31 -0.65 -6.04
CA VAL A 850 25.81 -1.60 -5.03
C VAL A 850 24.43 -1.19 -4.53
N GLY A 851 23.49 -2.14 -4.50
CA GLY A 851 22.13 -1.95 -4.00
C GLY A 851 21.08 -1.67 -5.07
N GLU A 852 21.47 -1.58 -6.35
CA GLU A 852 20.59 -1.31 -7.49
C GLU A 852 19.44 -2.35 -7.58
N GLY A 853 19.73 -3.61 -7.87
CA GLY A 853 18.72 -4.66 -7.82
C GLY A 853 18.41 -5.10 -6.38
N GLN A 854 19.38 -5.04 -5.47
CA GLN A 854 19.21 -5.62 -4.13
C GLN A 854 18.18 -4.87 -3.27
N ILE A 855 17.98 -3.56 -3.45
CA ILE A 855 16.89 -2.82 -2.77
C ILE A 855 15.51 -3.22 -3.29
N VAL A 856 15.39 -3.50 -4.59
CA VAL A 856 14.15 -4.02 -5.21
C VAL A 856 13.84 -5.40 -4.65
N TYR A 857 14.82 -6.31 -4.68
CA TYR A 857 14.66 -7.67 -4.13
C TYR A 857 14.23 -7.65 -2.66
N ASN A 858 14.87 -6.81 -1.84
CA ASN A 858 14.58 -6.70 -0.41
C ASN A 858 13.15 -6.22 -0.11
N ALA A 859 12.55 -5.41 -0.98
CA ALA A 859 11.18 -4.94 -0.84
C ALA A 859 10.14 -5.97 -1.34
N ILE A 860 10.46 -6.77 -2.36
CA ILE A 860 9.53 -7.77 -2.91
C ILE A 860 9.54 -9.11 -2.17
N LYS A 861 10.63 -9.48 -1.48
CA LYS A 861 10.79 -10.80 -0.82
C LYS A 861 9.61 -11.21 0.07
N ASP A 862 8.95 -10.26 0.72
CA ASP A 862 7.85 -10.51 1.65
C ASP A 862 6.53 -10.85 0.92
N TYR A 863 6.36 -10.36 -0.30
CA TYR A 863 5.26 -10.72 -1.22
C TYR A 863 5.55 -12.02 -2.00
N LEU A 864 6.82 -12.41 -2.13
CA LEU A 864 7.27 -13.60 -2.84
C LEU A 864 7.32 -14.87 -1.98
N LYS A 865 6.58 -14.92 -0.87
CA LYS A 865 6.48 -16.11 0.01
C LYS A 865 5.40 -17.05 -0.50
#